data_AF-A0A1E4BWP6-F1
#
_entry.id   AF-A0A1E4BWP6-F1
#
_cell.length_a   1.000
_cell.length_b   1.000
_cell.length_c   1.000
_cell.angle_alpha   90.00
_cell.angle_beta   90.00
_cell.angle_gamma   90.00
#
_symmetry.space_group_name_H-M   'P 1'
#
loop_
_entity.id
_entity.type
_entity.pdbx_description
1 polymer ?
#
loop_
_entity_poly.entity_id
_entity_poly.type
_entity_poly.pdbx_seq_one_letter_code
_entity_poly.pdbx_strand_id
1 'polypeptide(L)'
;FVFGIGVLNDTEARAIHLAFALFLAYTAYPAFKSSSRVHIPLIDWVLALAGAFAGAYLFLFYNQLALRPGQPTLMDLVTAGSGILLLLEATRRSLGLPMVGVAAVFMLFTFAGPYMPEALQHKGASLQRFLTHQWLVTEGVFGIALGVSTSFVFLFVLFGTLLDKAGAGNWLMQLSIALLGHLRGGPAKVAVVSSALNGVVSGSSVSNVVSGGIFTIPLMKRTGLSGVKAGAIEASSSINGQIMPPVMGAAAFLMVEYVGIPYSEIIKHAALPAIASYISLFYIVHLEAVKIGTAPIPRERMEAKTRLLRTGLGLSGTIAILCLLYYGVQGIQLAFGSAAPTILTLVAAAVYVASVWFSSRYEDLSLDDPNAPIISLPRAWDVVRTGLDFIIPLVVLLWCLTVDQLSPGLSAFWGTLTVIGIVATRKPLLALFRNQSIPNAIATGWDDLVDGLALGARNMIGIAVATATAGIVVGTVTLTGLGLMMTEFVEFLSGGNVIIMLLLIAMISLVLGMGIPTTANYILVATLMAPVVIELGAQAGLAIPLIAVHLFVFYFGIMADITPPVGLAAFAAAAISREDPIATGFQGALYSLRTAILPFVFIFNPALLLIGIDSVPHLIGVVAISLIAILLFAAATMNWFITKSRLWESAILLLACFTLFRPDWWLDQFYPKYRELPARELLAQVERAPSDTRITLVVEGLNIEGETVRKTVSVPLGDPKEPRLRLRAAGLGVAGAGNKVTITNVAFGSYAKRLGLEAGYEVVSVLEPAQRPSQIWPIGGGLIAVGLIALLQWRRRPAPA
;
A
#
# COMPACT_ATOMS: atom_id res chain seq x y z
N PHE A 1 -0.79 -0.45 30.77
CA PHE A 1 -0.82 0.96 31.17
C PHE A 1 -1.56 1.18 32.49
N VAL A 2 -2.86 0.86 32.60
CA VAL A 2 -3.66 1.03 33.84
C VAL A 2 -3.06 0.31 35.06
N PHE A 3 -2.50 -0.89 34.88
CA PHE A 3 -1.90 -1.66 35.97
C PHE A 3 -0.39 -1.40 36.17
N GLY A 4 0.23 -0.51 35.38
CA GLY A 4 1.67 -0.23 35.45
C GLY A 4 2.63 -1.40 35.09
N ILE A 5 2.10 -2.59 34.81
CA ILE A 5 2.89 -3.78 34.47
C ILE A 5 3.14 -3.83 32.96
N GLY A 6 4.38 -4.15 32.56
CA GLY A 6 4.74 -4.41 31.15
C GLY A 6 4.75 -3.17 30.27
N VAL A 7 5.05 -1.99 30.82
CA VAL A 7 5.25 -0.77 30.02
C VAL A 7 6.66 -0.79 29.45
N LEU A 8 6.76 -1.08 28.16
CA LEU A 8 8.02 -1.18 27.43
C LEU A 8 8.23 0.07 26.58
N ASN A 9 9.48 0.54 26.48
CA ASN A 9 9.85 1.55 25.49
C ASN A 9 9.98 0.93 24.09
N ASP A 10 10.06 1.76 23.04
CA ASP A 10 10.13 1.30 21.65
C ASP A 10 11.32 0.38 21.37
N THR A 11 12.48 0.63 22.00
CA THR A 11 13.69 -0.18 21.80
C THR A 11 13.54 -1.55 22.45
N GLU A 12 12.98 -1.60 23.65
CA GLU A 12 12.67 -2.83 24.38
C GLU A 12 11.63 -3.67 23.62
N ALA A 13 10.56 -3.03 23.11
CA ALA A 13 9.54 -3.70 22.32
C ALA A 13 10.10 -4.32 21.03
N ARG A 14 10.98 -3.58 20.31
CA ARG A 14 11.70 -4.08 19.12
C ARG A 14 12.56 -5.31 19.43
N ALA A 15 13.33 -5.25 20.52
CA ALA A 15 14.19 -6.35 20.95
C ALA A 15 13.40 -7.61 21.27
N ILE A 16 12.31 -7.47 22.04
CA ILE A 16 11.42 -8.58 22.39
C ILE A 16 10.78 -9.16 21.14
N HIS A 17 10.24 -8.32 20.25
CA HIS A 17 9.59 -8.76 19.02
C HIS A 17 10.54 -9.56 18.11
N LEU A 18 11.78 -9.09 17.90
CA LEU A 18 12.75 -9.83 17.10
C LEU A 18 13.16 -11.15 17.76
N ALA A 19 13.33 -11.17 19.08
CA ALA A 19 13.64 -12.39 19.81
C ALA A 19 12.56 -13.47 19.59
N PHE A 20 11.29 -13.10 19.71
CA PHE A 20 10.16 -13.99 19.42
C PHE A 20 10.12 -14.40 17.94
N ALA A 21 10.34 -13.46 17.02
CA ALA A 21 10.35 -13.75 15.59
C ALA A 21 11.43 -14.77 15.21
N LEU A 22 12.65 -14.62 15.72
CA LEU A 22 13.74 -15.57 15.49
C LEU A 22 13.42 -16.93 16.08
N PHE A 23 12.96 -16.98 17.34
CA PHE A 23 12.56 -18.23 17.98
C PHE A 23 11.49 -18.99 17.16
N LEU A 24 10.46 -18.27 16.74
CA LEU A 24 9.36 -18.84 15.96
C LEU A 24 9.81 -19.19 14.53
N ALA A 25 10.74 -18.47 13.92
CA ALA A 25 11.27 -18.81 12.60
C ALA A 25 11.93 -20.18 12.57
N TYR A 26 12.76 -20.49 13.58
CA TYR A 26 13.44 -21.78 13.68
C TYR A 26 12.51 -22.94 14.07
N THR A 27 11.43 -22.66 14.82
CA THR A 27 10.48 -23.70 15.25
C THR A 27 9.33 -23.93 14.26
N ALA A 28 8.97 -22.93 13.45
CA ALA A 28 7.88 -23.03 12.47
C ALA A 28 8.35 -23.38 11.06
N TYR A 29 9.56 -22.99 10.67
CA TYR A 29 10.07 -23.20 9.30
C TYR A 29 11.21 -24.23 9.28
N PRO A 30 11.02 -25.38 8.60
CA PRO A 30 12.03 -26.43 8.53
C PRO A 30 13.27 -25.96 7.75
N ALA A 31 14.46 -26.44 8.15
CA ALA A 31 15.72 -26.06 7.53
C ALA A 31 15.80 -26.38 6.03
N PHE A 32 15.36 -27.58 5.63
CA PHE A 32 15.41 -28.07 4.25
C PHE A 32 14.10 -28.71 3.81
N LYS A 33 13.91 -28.86 2.49
CA LYS A 33 12.73 -29.56 1.93
C LYS A 33 12.61 -31.01 2.42
N SER A 34 13.73 -31.64 2.79
CA SER A 34 13.85 -33.00 3.33
C SER A 34 13.70 -33.08 4.85
N SER A 35 13.66 -31.96 5.57
CA SER A 35 13.52 -31.95 7.02
C SER A 35 12.12 -32.41 7.45
N SER A 36 12.03 -33.05 8.61
CA SER A 36 10.76 -33.49 9.21
C SER A 36 9.80 -32.31 9.36
N ARG A 37 8.55 -32.51 8.95
CA ARG A 37 7.44 -31.58 9.19
C ARG A 37 6.56 -32.00 10.38
N VAL A 38 6.95 -33.11 11.03
CA VAL A 38 6.17 -33.74 12.11
C VAL A 38 6.70 -33.34 13.49
N HIS A 39 8.01 -33.14 13.62
CA HIS A 39 8.64 -32.69 14.87
C HIS A 39 9.77 -31.68 14.58
N ILE A 40 10.08 -30.85 15.58
CA ILE A 40 11.17 -29.86 15.50
C ILE A 40 12.50 -30.56 15.87
N PRO A 41 13.52 -30.55 15.00
CA PRO A 41 14.84 -31.09 15.31
C PRO A 41 15.53 -30.38 16.48
N LEU A 42 16.37 -31.08 17.26
CA LEU A 42 17.10 -30.48 18.39
C LEU A 42 18.00 -29.31 17.96
N ILE A 43 18.60 -29.39 16.77
CA ILE A 43 19.43 -28.32 16.21
C ILE A 43 18.60 -27.03 16.04
N ASP A 44 17.36 -27.15 15.58
CA ASP A 44 16.47 -26.01 15.40
C ASP A 44 16.07 -25.40 16.75
N TRP A 45 15.94 -26.21 17.80
CA TRP A 45 15.76 -25.69 19.17
C TRP A 45 16.96 -24.88 19.66
N VAL A 46 18.18 -25.36 19.41
CA VAL A 46 19.40 -24.65 19.80
C VAL A 46 19.52 -23.32 19.04
N LEU A 47 19.27 -23.34 17.72
CA LEU A 47 19.27 -22.12 16.90
C LEU A 47 18.16 -21.15 17.30
N ALA A 48 16.97 -21.66 17.65
CA ALA A 48 15.86 -20.85 18.14
C ALA A 48 16.24 -20.11 19.42
N LEU A 49 16.84 -20.79 20.40
CA LEU A 49 17.27 -20.19 21.67
C LEU A 49 18.43 -19.20 21.47
N ALA A 50 19.41 -19.54 20.63
CA ALA A 50 20.51 -18.65 20.30
C ALA A 50 20.03 -17.38 19.58
N GLY A 51 19.10 -17.52 18.63
CA GLY A 51 18.48 -16.41 17.91
C GLY A 51 17.64 -15.53 18.83
N ALA A 52 16.83 -16.14 19.70
CA ALA A 52 16.07 -15.43 20.72
C ALA A 52 16.99 -14.62 21.65
N PHE A 53 18.08 -15.21 22.13
CA PHE A 53 19.06 -14.52 22.97
C PHE A 53 19.71 -13.35 22.23
N ALA A 54 20.15 -13.55 20.98
CA ALA A 54 20.75 -12.48 20.17
C ALA A 54 19.78 -11.32 19.92
N GLY A 55 18.50 -11.62 19.63
CA GLY A 55 17.44 -10.62 19.45
C GLY A 55 17.10 -9.87 20.74
N ALA A 56 17.10 -10.58 21.88
CA ALA A 56 16.82 -10.00 23.19
C ALA A 56 18.04 -9.27 23.80
N TYR A 57 19.22 -9.32 23.19
CA TYR A 57 20.45 -8.80 23.76
C TYR A 57 20.38 -7.32 24.14
N LEU A 58 19.79 -6.48 23.25
CA LEU A 58 19.57 -5.06 23.53
C LEU A 58 18.67 -4.81 24.75
N PHE A 59 17.69 -5.69 24.97
CA PHE A 59 16.79 -5.61 26.13
C PHE A 59 17.50 -6.08 27.41
N LEU A 60 18.21 -7.21 27.36
CA LEU A 60 18.88 -7.80 28.52
C LEU A 60 20.05 -6.96 29.03
N PHE A 61 20.81 -6.33 28.12
CA PHE A 61 22.03 -5.59 28.43
C PHE A 61 21.90 -4.07 28.20
N TYR A 62 20.66 -3.55 28.11
CA TYR A 62 20.35 -2.14 27.82
C TYR A 62 21.22 -1.14 28.61
N ASN A 63 21.22 -1.26 29.95
CA ASN A 63 21.97 -0.36 30.83
C ASN A 63 23.48 -0.39 30.56
N GLN A 64 24.03 -1.56 30.23
CA GLN A 64 25.47 -1.73 30.04
C GLN A 64 25.92 -1.14 28.70
N LEU A 65 25.11 -1.32 27.66
CA LEU A 65 25.33 -0.75 26.33
C LEU A 65 25.18 0.78 26.35
N ALA A 66 24.17 1.30 27.05
CA ALA A 66 23.93 2.73 27.18
C ALA A 66 25.11 3.48 27.86
N LEU A 67 25.84 2.81 28.75
CA LEU A 67 27.01 3.37 29.43
C LEU A 67 28.30 3.32 28.61
N ARG A 68 28.34 2.60 27.48
CA ARG A 68 29.56 2.40 26.66
C ARG A 68 29.33 2.67 25.16
N PRO A 69 28.79 3.85 24.78
CA PRO A 69 28.52 4.16 23.38
C PRO A 69 29.81 4.13 22.56
N GLY A 70 29.81 3.34 21.47
CA GLY A 70 30.96 3.22 20.57
C GLY A 70 32.12 2.35 21.08
N GLN A 71 32.01 1.74 22.26
CA GLN A 71 33.03 0.85 22.84
C GLN A 71 32.47 -0.56 23.14
N PRO A 72 32.11 -1.33 22.09
CA PRO A 72 31.56 -2.67 22.26
C PRO A 72 32.61 -3.64 22.81
N THR A 73 32.18 -4.52 23.72
CA THR A 73 32.97 -5.65 24.20
C THR A 73 33.00 -6.79 23.18
N LEU A 74 33.89 -7.78 23.39
CA LEU A 74 33.92 -8.98 22.56
C LEU A 74 32.57 -9.72 22.56
N MET A 75 31.88 -9.77 23.70
CA MET A 75 30.56 -10.41 23.80
C MET A 75 29.50 -9.69 22.96
N ASP A 76 29.54 -8.35 22.95
CA ASP A 76 28.63 -7.55 22.12
C ASP A 76 28.86 -7.84 20.62
N LEU A 77 30.13 -7.92 20.21
CA LEU A 77 30.50 -8.20 18.82
C LEU A 77 30.18 -9.64 18.39
N VAL A 78 30.43 -10.63 19.25
CA VAL A 78 30.08 -12.03 18.98
C VAL A 78 28.56 -12.20 18.88
N THR A 79 27.81 -11.53 19.76
CA THR A 79 26.34 -11.58 19.73
C THR A 79 25.78 -10.86 18.50
N ALA A 80 26.34 -9.71 18.13
CA ALA A 80 25.97 -9.02 16.90
C ALA A 80 26.26 -9.85 15.63
N GLY A 81 27.45 -10.44 15.54
CA GLY A 81 27.84 -11.27 14.39
C GLY A 81 26.99 -12.54 14.27
N SER A 82 26.82 -13.27 15.38
CA SER A 82 25.96 -14.47 15.40
C SER A 82 24.49 -14.12 15.17
N GLY A 83 24.00 -13.00 15.71
CA GLY A 83 22.66 -12.49 15.48
C GLY A 83 22.37 -12.22 14.00
N ILE A 84 23.30 -11.57 13.28
CA ILE A 84 23.18 -11.34 11.84
C ILE A 84 23.13 -12.66 11.07
N LEU A 85 24.02 -13.61 11.37
CA LEU A 85 24.03 -14.92 10.69
C LEU A 85 22.74 -15.72 10.95
N LEU A 86 22.26 -15.72 12.20
CA LEU A 86 21.01 -16.36 12.57
C LEU A 86 19.80 -15.67 11.95
N LEU A 87 19.84 -14.34 11.79
CA LEU A 87 18.81 -13.61 11.07
C LEU A 87 18.80 -14.00 9.59
N LEU A 88 19.96 -14.04 8.91
CA LEU A 88 20.05 -14.45 7.51
C LEU A 88 19.56 -15.89 7.27
N GLU A 89 19.87 -16.80 8.18
CA GLU A 89 19.37 -18.18 8.11
C GLU A 89 17.85 -18.26 8.38
N ALA A 90 17.33 -17.48 9.34
CA ALA A 90 15.88 -17.36 9.54
C ALA A 90 15.19 -16.77 8.30
N THR A 91 15.81 -15.80 7.63
CA THR A 91 15.35 -15.20 6.36
C THR A 91 15.34 -16.23 5.25
N ARG A 92 16.37 -17.06 5.12
CA ARG A 92 16.41 -18.16 4.15
C ARG A 92 15.24 -19.12 4.34
N ARG A 93 14.92 -19.48 5.58
CA ARG A 93 13.85 -20.44 5.93
C ARG A 93 12.45 -19.88 5.71
N SER A 94 12.23 -18.61 6.04
CA SER A 94 10.91 -17.97 6.00
C SER A 94 10.58 -17.27 4.68
N LEU A 95 11.58 -16.67 4.02
CA LEU A 95 11.40 -15.81 2.84
C LEU A 95 12.14 -16.33 1.60
N GLY A 96 13.10 -17.24 1.78
CA GLY A 96 13.89 -17.82 0.71
C GLY A 96 15.21 -17.09 0.44
N LEU A 97 15.92 -17.58 -0.57
CA LEU A 97 17.24 -17.07 -0.96
C LEU A 97 17.28 -15.63 -1.51
N PRO A 98 16.25 -15.12 -2.23
CA PRO A 98 16.32 -13.77 -2.79
C PRO A 98 16.61 -12.69 -1.74
N MET A 99 15.89 -12.71 -0.61
CA MET A 99 16.10 -11.73 0.46
C MET A 99 17.47 -11.85 1.14
N VAL A 100 17.98 -13.07 1.30
CA VAL A 100 19.35 -13.32 1.81
C VAL A 100 20.39 -12.79 0.84
N GLY A 101 20.20 -13.00 -0.46
CA GLY A 101 21.07 -12.49 -1.51
C GLY A 101 21.16 -10.96 -1.46
N VAL A 102 20.02 -10.27 -1.35
CA VAL A 102 20.00 -8.81 -1.20
C VAL A 102 20.75 -8.37 0.05
N ALA A 103 20.43 -8.93 1.22
CA ALA A 103 21.15 -8.58 2.45
C ALA A 103 22.66 -8.83 2.35
N ALA A 104 23.06 -9.96 1.78
CA ALA A 104 24.47 -10.31 1.57
C ALA A 104 25.19 -9.34 0.62
N VAL A 105 24.53 -8.90 -0.46
CA VAL A 105 25.07 -7.89 -1.38
C VAL A 105 25.34 -6.57 -0.68
N PHE A 106 24.39 -6.08 0.13
CA PHE A 106 24.58 -4.83 0.89
C PHE A 106 25.64 -4.98 1.99
N MET A 107 25.69 -6.13 2.66
CA MET A 107 26.76 -6.43 3.60
C MET A 107 28.13 -6.42 2.90
N LEU A 108 28.25 -7.08 1.74
CA LEU A 108 29.48 -7.08 0.96
C LEU A 108 29.85 -5.68 0.47
N PHE A 109 28.87 -4.90 0.01
CA PHE A 109 29.04 -3.51 -0.41
C PHE A 109 29.71 -2.67 0.68
N THR A 110 29.29 -2.84 1.95
CA THR A 110 29.90 -2.14 3.09
C THR A 110 31.42 -2.33 3.18
N PHE A 111 31.94 -3.52 2.87
CA PHE A 111 33.37 -3.84 2.95
C PHE A 111 34.12 -3.60 1.64
N ALA A 112 33.42 -3.73 0.50
CA ALA A 112 34.02 -3.64 -0.83
C ALA A 112 34.22 -2.20 -1.34
N GLY A 113 33.73 -1.19 -0.61
CA GLY A 113 33.78 0.23 -0.97
C GLY A 113 35.09 0.73 -1.61
N PRO A 114 36.28 0.44 -1.06
CA PRO A 114 37.54 0.92 -1.63
C PRO A 114 37.86 0.37 -3.03
N TYR A 115 37.30 -0.79 -3.39
CA TYR A 115 37.53 -1.50 -4.65
C TYR A 115 36.45 -1.22 -5.71
N MET A 116 35.44 -0.42 -5.36
CA MET A 116 34.34 -0.09 -6.27
C MET A 116 34.76 0.95 -7.31
N PRO A 117 34.06 1.00 -8.47
CA PRO A 117 34.23 2.09 -9.43
C PRO A 117 34.01 3.45 -8.79
N GLU A 118 34.61 4.50 -9.34
CA GLU A 118 34.58 5.87 -8.81
C GLU A 118 33.16 6.34 -8.41
N ALA A 119 32.16 6.06 -9.25
CA ALA A 119 30.75 6.41 -8.99
C ALA A 119 30.10 5.70 -7.78
N LEU A 120 30.69 4.60 -7.30
CA LEU A 120 30.20 3.80 -6.17
C LEU A 120 31.28 3.62 -5.08
N GLN A 121 32.38 4.38 -5.15
CA GLN A 121 33.50 4.26 -4.23
C GLN A 121 33.24 4.95 -2.89
N HIS A 122 33.46 4.22 -1.80
CA HIS A 122 33.36 4.77 -0.45
C HIS A 122 34.46 4.22 0.46
N LYS A 123 34.69 4.85 1.62
CA LYS A 123 35.79 4.49 2.55
C LYS A 123 35.71 3.06 3.11
N GLY A 124 34.59 2.36 2.91
CA GLY A 124 34.26 1.11 3.58
C GLY A 124 34.02 1.28 5.10
N ALA A 125 33.66 0.19 5.78
CA ALA A 125 33.56 0.15 7.25
C ALA A 125 34.32 -1.04 7.83
N SER A 126 34.92 -0.85 9.01
CA SER A 126 35.53 -1.95 9.77
C SER A 126 34.46 -2.92 10.28
N LEU A 127 34.83 -4.18 10.51
CA LEU A 127 33.90 -5.19 11.04
C LEU A 127 33.25 -4.74 12.36
N GLN A 128 34.02 -4.14 13.27
CA GLN A 128 33.50 -3.60 14.52
C GLN A 128 32.44 -2.52 14.27
N ARG A 129 32.73 -1.55 13.40
CA ARG A 129 31.78 -0.47 13.08
C ARG A 129 30.52 -1.04 12.42
N PHE A 130 30.66 -1.99 11.49
CA PHE A 130 29.54 -2.66 10.86
C PHE A 130 28.66 -3.39 11.88
N LEU A 131 29.23 -4.24 12.73
CA LEU A 131 28.47 -5.01 13.72
C LEU A 131 27.77 -4.11 14.75
N THR A 132 28.45 -3.06 15.21
CA THR A 132 27.85 -2.08 16.12
C THR A 132 26.68 -1.34 15.47
N HIS A 133 26.89 -0.80 14.27
CA HIS A 133 25.86 -0.07 13.53
C HIS A 133 24.65 -0.94 13.23
N GLN A 134 24.88 -2.21 12.92
CA GLN A 134 23.85 -3.10 12.42
C GLN A 134 22.98 -3.74 13.51
N TRP A 135 23.57 -4.09 14.66
CA TRP A 135 22.88 -4.85 15.71
C TRP A 135 22.80 -4.14 17.06
N LEU A 136 23.76 -3.26 17.38
CA LEU A 136 23.85 -2.64 18.71
C LEU A 136 23.21 -1.23 18.75
N VAL A 137 22.78 -0.70 17.60
CA VAL A 137 22.16 0.62 17.44
C VAL A 137 20.83 0.47 16.70
N THR A 138 19.95 1.47 16.83
CA THR A 138 18.61 1.52 16.21
C THR A 138 18.61 2.05 14.78
N GLU A 139 19.73 1.98 14.06
CA GLU A 139 19.81 2.37 12.63
C GLU A 139 19.82 1.17 11.69
N GLY A 140 20.23 -0.01 12.18
CA GLY A 140 20.24 -1.25 11.42
C GLY A 140 19.01 -2.13 11.64
N VAL A 141 19.23 -3.37 12.08
CA VAL A 141 18.20 -4.39 12.30
C VAL A 141 17.09 -3.93 13.23
N PHE A 142 17.43 -3.19 14.30
CA PHE A 142 16.47 -2.65 15.27
C PHE A 142 15.91 -1.27 14.90
N GLY A 143 16.03 -0.88 13.63
CA GLY A 143 15.62 0.42 13.13
C GLY A 143 14.12 0.59 12.91
N ILE A 144 13.79 1.62 12.11
CA ILE A 144 12.41 2.06 11.82
C ILE A 144 11.57 0.91 11.27
N ALA A 145 12.15 0.07 10.41
CA ALA A 145 11.51 -1.10 9.82
C ALA A 145 10.92 -2.06 10.87
N LEU A 146 11.74 -2.45 11.85
CA LEU A 146 11.32 -3.34 12.92
C LEU A 146 10.38 -2.62 13.89
N GLY A 147 10.61 -1.34 14.19
CA GLY A 147 9.73 -0.53 15.04
C GLY A 147 8.31 -0.41 14.50
N VAL A 148 8.17 -0.20 13.20
CA VAL A 148 6.87 -0.18 12.53
C VAL A 148 6.21 -1.56 12.61
N SER A 149 7.01 -2.62 12.43
CA SER A 149 6.54 -3.99 12.60
C SER A 149 5.95 -4.25 13.99
N THR A 150 6.61 -3.75 15.05
CA THR A 150 6.19 -3.94 16.45
C THR A 150 4.99 -3.09 16.84
N SER A 151 4.96 -1.84 16.38
CA SER A 151 4.01 -0.85 16.91
C SER A 151 2.59 -1.01 16.37
N PHE A 152 2.42 -1.50 15.14
CA PHE A 152 1.07 -1.66 14.58
C PHE A 152 0.91 -2.73 13.50
N VAL A 153 1.94 -3.09 12.72
CA VAL A 153 1.78 -4.08 11.62
C VAL A 153 1.27 -5.42 12.14
N PHE A 154 1.78 -5.88 13.28
CA PHE A 154 1.31 -7.09 13.93
C PHE A 154 -0.20 -7.07 14.22
N LEU A 155 -0.73 -5.97 14.76
CA LEU A 155 -2.15 -5.85 15.07
C LEU A 155 -3.02 -5.92 13.82
N PHE A 156 -2.59 -5.32 12.71
CA PHE A 156 -3.32 -5.39 11.43
C PHE A 156 -3.27 -6.79 10.81
N VAL A 157 -2.13 -7.46 10.86
CA VAL A 157 -2.02 -8.86 10.40
C VAL A 157 -2.93 -9.75 11.24
N LEU A 158 -2.91 -9.58 12.56
CA LEU A 158 -3.76 -10.31 13.48
C LEU A 158 -5.25 -10.05 13.21
N PHE A 159 -5.65 -8.78 13.08
CA PHE A 159 -6.99 -8.38 12.67
C PHE A 159 -7.44 -9.09 11.40
N GLY A 160 -6.63 -9.03 10.34
CA GLY A 160 -6.97 -9.64 9.05
C GLY A 160 -7.14 -11.15 9.15
N THR A 161 -6.22 -11.84 9.85
CA THR A 161 -6.31 -13.30 10.04
C THR A 161 -7.51 -13.74 10.87
N LEU A 162 -7.84 -13.01 11.94
CA LEU A 162 -9.00 -13.31 12.76
C LEU A 162 -10.30 -13.01 12.01
N LEU A 163 -10.34 -11.96 11.20
CA LEU A 163 -11.52 -11.60 10.42
C LEU A 163 -11.79 -12.63 9.32
N ASP A 164 -10.74 -13.14 8.68
CA ASP A 164 -10.87 -14.24 7.71
C ASP A 164 -11.30 -15.54 8.39
N LYS A 165 -10.71 -15.88 9.55
CA LYS A 165 -11.11 -17.05 10.37
C LYS A 165 -12.56 -16.94 10.87
N ALA A 166 -13.07 -15.73 11.10
CA ALA A 166 -14.48 -15.50 11.42
C ALA A 166 -15.43 -15.87 10.26
N GLY A 167 -14.93 -15.88 9.02
CA GLY A 167 -15.67 -16.22 7.80
C GLY A 167 -15.92 -15.05 6.84
N ALA A 168 -15.31 -13.88 7.09
CA ALA A 168 -15.53 -12.68 6.28
C ALA A 168 -15.07 -12.84 4.82
N GLY A 169 -13.94 -13.53 4.57
CA GLY A 169 -13.41 -13.74 3.22
C GLY A 169 -14.39 -14.51 2.32
N ASN A 170 -14.93 -15.63 2.82
CA ASN A 170 -15.96 -16.40 2.09
C ASN A 170 -17.23 -15.56 1.86
N TRP A 171 -17.66 -14.80 2.86
CA TRP A 171 -18.82 -13.92 2.74
C TRP A 171 -18.65 -12.86 1.64
N LEU A 172 -17.49 -12.20 1.57
CA LEU A 172 -17.17 -11.22 0.53
C LEU A 172 -17.10 -11.84 -0.87
N MET A 173 -16.60 -13.06 -0.99
CA MET A 173 -16.55 -13.81 -2.24
C MET A 173 -17.94 -14.14 -2.76
N GLN A 174 -18.81 -14.71 -1.91
CA GLN A 174 -20.17 -15.06 -2.31
C GLN A 174 -21.00 -13.84 -2.67
N LEU A 175 -20.78 -12.72 -1.97
CA LEU A 175 -21.41 -11.45 -2.30
C LEU A 175 -20.98 -10.98 -3.70
N SER A 176 -19.69 -11.11 -4.01
CA SER A 176 -19.14 -10.78 -5.33
C SER A 176 -19.75 -11.65 -6.44
N ILE A 177 -19.86 -12.98 -6.21
CA ILE A 177 -20.51 -13.93 -7.14
C ILE A 177 -21.95 -13.51 -7.40
N ALA A 178 -22.72 -13.26 -6.34
CA ALA A 178 -24.12 -12.88 -6.41
C ALA A 178 -24.36 -11.57 -7.19
N LEU A 179 -23.46 -10.59 -7.02
CA LEU A 179 -23.57 -9.29 -7.67
C LEU A 179 -23.12 -9.31 -9.14
N LEU A 180 -22.10 -10.09 -9.49
CA LEU A 180 -21.39 -9.92 -10.77
C LEU A 180 -21.37 -11.16 -11.67
N GLY A 181 -21.69 -12.35 -11.17
CA GLY A 181 -21.61 -13.60 -11.93
C GLY A 181 -22.47 -13.60 -13.21
N HIS A 182 -23.58 -12.86 -13.21
CA HIS A 182 -24.49 -12.72 -14.35
C HIS A 182 -23.96 -11.82 -15.49
N LEU A 183 -22.83 -11.13 -15.30
CA LEU A 183 -22.26 -10.27 -16.32
C LEU A 183 -21.46 -11.10 -17.35
N ARG A 184 -21.26 -10.56 -18.56
CA ARG A 184 -20.32 -11.14 -19.52
C ARG A 184 -18.90 -11.12 -18.93
N GLY A 185 -18.25 -12.28 -18.83
CA GLY A 185 -17.00 -12.45 -18.07
C GLY A 185 -17.21 -12.44 -16.56
N GLY A 186 -18.40 -12.82 -16.09
CA GLY A 186 -18.84 -12.75 -14.70
C GLY A 186 -17.82 -13.30 -13.71
N PRO A 187 -17.36 -14.56 -13.83
CA PRO A 187 -16.35 -15.12 -12.95
C PRO A 187 -15.05 -14.34 -12.81
N ALA A 188 -14.53 -13.81 -13.91
CA ALA A 188 -13.31 -13.01 -13.86
C ALA A 188 -13.57 -11.63 -13.22
N LYS A 189 -14.76 -11.05 -13.41
CA LYS A 189 -15.17 -9.82 -12.71
C LYS A 189 -15.38 -10.04 -11.21
N VAL A 190 -15.91 -11.20 -10.85
CA VAL A 190 -16.01 -11.66 -9.45
C VAL A 190 -14.61 -11.75 -8.85
N ALA A 191 -13.66 -12.37 -9.56
CA ALA A 191 -12.27 -12.47 -9.10
C ALA A 191 -11.67 -11.08 -8.78
N VAL A 192 -11.87 -10.11 -9.68
CA VAL A 192 -11.38 -8.74 -9.50
C VAL A 192 -12.01 -8.05 -8.29
N VAL A 193 -13.32 -8.11 -8.13
CA VAL A 193 -14.02 -7.40 -7.04
C VAL A 193 -13.87 -8.11 -5.70
N SER A 194 -13.92 -9.44 -5.67
CA SER A 194 -13.64 -10.24 -4.49
C SER A 194 -12.22 -10.01 -3.99
N SER A 195 -11.24 -9.97 -4.90
CA SER A 195 -9.85 -9.59 -4.58
C SER A 195 -9.75 -8.17 -4.04
N ALA A 196 -10.52 -7.22 -4.56
CA ALA A 196 -10.54 -5.85 -4.03
C ALA A 196 -11.04 -5.81 -2.58
N LEU A 197 -12.17 -6.50 -2.32
CA LEU A 197 -12.78 -6.56 -1.00
C LEU A 197 -11.92 -7.32 0.01
N ASN A 198 -11.30 -8.42 -0.39
CA ASN A 198 -10.41 -9.19 0.47
C ASN A 198 -9.03 -8.51 0.64
N GLY A 199 -8.54 -7.82 -0.40
CA GLY A 199 -7.32 -7.01 -0.36
C GLY A 199 -7.39 -5.86 0.64
N VAL A 200 -8.57 -5.24 0.80
CA VAL A 200 -8.87 -4.29 1.88
C VAL A 200 -8.59 -4.86 3.26
N VAL A 201 -8.68 -6.17 3.46
CA VAL A 201 -8.47 -6.83 4.75
C VAL A 201 -7.03 -7.35 4.89
N SER A 202 -6.55 -8.10 3.90
CA SER A 202 -5.28 -8.84 4.05
C SER A 202 -4.04 -7.99 3.77
N GLY A 203 -4.15 -7.00 2.86
CA GLY A 203 -3.02 -6.17 2.43
C GLY A 203 -1.83 -6.95 1.84
N SER A 204 -2.03 -8.21 1.44
CA SER A 204 -1.00 -9.11 0.91
C SER A 204 -1.46 -9.75 -0.40
N SER A 205 -0.63 -9.61 -1.45
CA SER A 205 -0.95 -10.18 -2.78
C SER A 205 -0.96 -11.70 -2.72
N VAL A 206 0.09 -12.31 -2.14
CA VAL A 206 0.24 -13.77 -2.06
C VAL A 206 -0.87 -14.38 -1.23
N SER A 207 -1.19 -13.78 -0.07
CA SER A 207 -2.30 -14.25 0.76
C SER A 207 -3.62 -14.17 0.00
N ASN A 208 -3.86 -13.08 -0.74
CA ASN A 208 -5.09 -12.90 -1.50
C ASN A 208 -5.22 -13.91 -2.65
N VAL A 209 -4.13 -14.19 -3.38
CA VAL A 209 -4.10 -15.24 -4.41
C VAL A 209 -4.37 -16.61 -3.81
N VAL A 210 -3.81 -16.91 -2.64
CA VAL A 210 -3.99 -18.23 -1.99
C VAL A 210 -5.41 -18.38 -1.44
N SER A 211 -6.00 -17.33 -0.85
CA SER A 211 -7.35 -17.41 -0.26
C SER A 211 -8.44 -17.36 -1.33
N GLY A 212 -8.36 -16.42 -2.28
CA GLY A 212 -9.37 -16.20 -3.32
C GLY A 212 -9.14 -17.06 -4.57
N GLY A 213 -7.88 -17.20 -4.99
CA GLY A 213 -7.48 -17.86 -6.24
C GLY A 213 -7.88 -19.33 -6.32
N ILE A 214 -7.94 -20.03 -5.19
CA ILE A 214 -8.40 -21.43 -5.12
C ILE A 214 -9.82 -21.57 -5.69
N PHE A 215 -10.67 -20.55 -5.52
CA PHE A 215 -12.05 -20.55 -6.02
C PHE A 215 -12.17 -19.85 -7.37
N THR A 216 -11.53 -18.70 -7.55
CA THR A 216 -11.72 -17.85 -8.73
C THR A 216 -11.01 -18.38 -9.97
N ILE A 217 -9.82 -18.97 -9.83
CA ILE A 217 -9.04 -19.49 -10.97
C ILE A 217 -9.76 -20.66 -11.64
N PRO A 218 -10.21 -21.72 -10.92
CA PRO A 218 -11.00 -22.79 -11.53
C PRO A 218 -12.28 -22.28 -12.19
N LEU A 219 -12.97 -21.33 -11.55
CA LEU A 219 -14.21 -20.75 -12.07
C LEU A 219 -13.97 -19.99 -13.39
N MET A 220 -12.91 -19.20 -13.47
CA MET A 220 -12.50 -18.51 -14.71
C MET A 220 -12.18 -19.51 -15.83
N LYS A 221 -11.42 -20.58 -15.53
CA LYS A 221 -11.06 -21.62 -16.50
C LYS A 221 -12.29 -22.31 -17.10
N ARG A 222 -13.29 -22.61 -16.27
CA ARG A 222 -14.56 -23.23 -16.71
C ARG A 222 -15.36 -22.36 -17.67
N THR A 223 -15.19 -21.05 -17.60
CA THR A 223 -15.80 -20.10 -18.54
C THR A 223 -14.98 -19.85 -19.81
N GLY A 224 -13.93 -20.63 -20.05
CA GLY A 224 -13.15 -20.61 -21.30
C GLY A 224 -11.92 -19.71 -21.29
N LEU A 225 -11.52 -19.14 -20.14
CA LEU A 225 -10.21 -18.50 -20.01
C LEU A 225 -9.11 -19.56 -19.91
N SER A 226 -7.98 -19.36 -20.60
CA SER A 226 -6.77 -20.18 -20.40
C SER A 226 -6.28 -20.08 -18.95
N GLY A 227 -5.64 -21.12 -18.42
CA GLY A 227 -5.09 -21.10 -17.06
C GLY A 227 -4.09 -19.97 -16.83
N VAL A 228 -3.26 -19.64 -17.83
CA VAL A 228 -2.31 -18.51 -17.78
C VAL A 228 -3.04 -17.18 -17.57
N LYS A 229 -4.07 -16.89 -18.37
CA LYS A 229 -4.88 -15.68 -18.21
C LYS A 229 -5.67 -15.64 -16.90
N ALA A 230 -6.22 -16.77 -16.46
CA ALA A 230 -6.94 -16.85 -15.19
C ALA A 230 -6.01 -16.55 -14.00
N GLY A 231 -4.83 -17.18 -13.98
CA GLY A 231 -3.79 -16.91 -12.97
C GLY A 231 -3.28 -15.47 -13.04
N ALA A 232 -3.10 -14.91 -14.24
CA ALA A 232 -2.68 -13.53 -14.43
C ALA A 232 -3.71 -12.52 -13.93
N ILE A 233 -5.01 -12.75 -14.19
CA ILE A 233 -6.09 -11.88 -13.69
C ILE A 233 -6.13 -11.89 -12.16
N GLU A 234 -6.04 -13.08 -11.55
CA GLU A 234 -6.04 -13.23 -10.09
C GLU A 234 -4.79 -12.60 -9.44
N ALA A 235 -3.61 -12.79 -10.02
CA ALA A 235 -2.38 -12.18 -9.52
C ALA A 235 -2.43 -10.65 -9.65
N SER A 236 -2.87 -10.13 -10.80
CA SER A 236 -3.03 -8.68 -11.03
C SER A 236 -4.10 -8.05 -10.12
N SER A 237 -5.22 -8.74 -9.85
CA SER A 237 -6.24 -8.24 -8.93
C SER A 237 -5.77 -8.25 -7.48
N SER A 238 -4.95 -9.23 -7.11
CA SER A 238 -4.40 -9.38 -5.77
C SER A 238 -3.35 -8.33 -5.43
N ILE A 239 -2.49 -7.97 -6.38
CA ILE A 239 -1.51 -6.89 -6.18
C ILE A 239 -2.19 -5.53 -6.02
N ASN A 240 -3.25 -5.28 -6.79
CA ASN A 240 -4.06 -4.08 -6.59
C ASN A 240 -4.68 -4.02 -5.17
N GLY A 241 -4.81 -5.16 -4.47
CA GLY A 241 -5.33 -5.21 -3.11
C GLY A 241 -4.41 -4.50 -2.12
N GLN A 242 -3.10 -4.44 -2.41
CA GLN A 242 -2.11 -3.78 -1.56
C GLN A 242 -2.21 -2.25 -1.62
N ILE A 243 -2.76 -1.68 -2.71
CA ILE A 243 -2.98 -0.22 -2.83
C ILE A 243 -4.39 0.20 -2.44
N MET A 244 -5.30 -0.74 -2.16
CA MET A 244 -6.70 -0.42 -1.88
C MET A 244 -6.88 0.09 -0.45
N PRO A 245 -7.39 1.32 -0.25
CA PRO A 245 -7.80 1.79 1.07
C PRO A 245 -9.00 1.01 1.61
N PRO A 246 -9.16 0.88 2.95
CA PRO A 246 -8.43 1.61 3.99
C PRO A 246 -7.22 0.94 4.64
N VAL A 247 -6.94 -0.36 4.46
CA VAL A 247 -5.81 -1.00 5.19
C VAL A 247 -4.50 -0.91 4.39
N MET A 248 -4.57 -0.91 3.06
CA MET A 248 -3.43 -0.66 2.15
C MET A 248 -2.12 -1.41 2.47
N GLY A 249 -2.22 -2.60 3.07
CA GLY A 249 -1.08 -3.36 3.56
C GLY A 249 -0.22 -2.64 4.60
N ALA A 250 0.79 -3.33 5.12
CA ALA A 250 1.68 -2.79 6.14
C ALA A 250 2.52 -1.57 5.66
N ALA A 251 2.65 -1.39 4.34
CA ALA A 251 3.44 -0.33 3.73
C ALA A 251 2.82 1.07 3.87
N ALA A 252 1.49 1.19 3.86
CA ALA A 252 0.83 2.48 4.03
C ALA A 252 1.09 3.09 5.42
N PHE A 253 1.31 2.26 6.43
CA PHE A 253 1.70 2.75 7.75
C PHE A 253 3.17 3.15 7.82
N LEU A 254 4.06 2.46 7.08
CA LEU A 254 5.43 2.91 6.89
C LEU A 254 5.49 4.28 6.19
N MET A 255 4.55 4.55 5.27
CA MET A 255 4.42 5.88 4.65
C MET A 255 4.06 6.98 5.67
N VAL A 256 3.26 6.70 6.69
CA VAL A 256 3.00 7.68 7.77
C VAL A 256 4.31 8.12 8.40
N GLU A 257 5.17 7.14 8.72
CA GLU A 257 6.45 7.40 9.36
C GLU A 257 7.44 8.10 8.43
N TYR A 258 7.50 7.74 7.14
CA TYR A 258 8.43 8.33 6.16
C TYR A 258 7.99 9.65 5.54
N VAL A 259 6.69 9.89 5.39
CA VAL A 259 6.14 11.14 4.84
C VAL A 259 5.82 12.14 5.95
N GLY A 260 5.40 11.67 7.13
CA GLY A 260 5.07 12.52 8.27
C GLY A 260 3.70 13.18 8.16
N ILE A 261 2.76 12.51 7.47
CA ILE A 261 1.36 12.96 7.33
C ILE A 261 0.41 11.94 7.98
N PRO A 262 -0.78 12.37 8.44
CA PRO A 262 -1.78 11.45 8.98
C PRO A 262 -2.18 10.35 8.00
N TYR A 263 -2.54 9.19 8.53
CA TYR A 263 -2.94 8.04 7.71
C TYR A 263 -4.19 8.32 6.85
N SER A 264 -5.12 9.14 7.36
CA SER A 264 -6.31 9.58 6.63
C SER A 264 -5.95 10.30 5.31
N GLU A 265 -4.90 11.12 5.31
CA GLU A 265 -4.41 11.77 4.09
C GLU A 265 -3.79 10.75 3.12
N ILE A 266 -3.09 9.72 3.62
CA ILE A 266 -2.57 8.64 2.76
C ILE A 266 -3.71 7.89 2.08
N ILE A 267 -4.76 7.52 2.83
CA ILE A 267 -5.98 6.89 2.28
C ILE A 267 -6.59 7.78 1.18
N LYS A 268 -6.80 9.07 1.48
CA LYS A 268 -7.36 10.05 0.55
C LYS A 268 -6.53 10.11 -0.74
N HIS A 269 -5.21 10.26 -0.64
CA HIS A 269 -4.32 10.36 -1.79
C HIS A 269 -4.25 9.07 -2.62
N ALA A 270 -4.39 7.90 -2.00
CA ALA A 270 -4.34 6.62 -2.71
C ALA A 270 -5.69 6.15 -3.29
N ALA A 271 -6.82 6.70 -2.83
CA ALA A 271 -8.15 6.22 -3.19
C ALA A 271 -8.45 6.27 -4.69
N LEU A 272 -8.30 7.43 -5.33
CA LEU A 272 -8.60 7.59 -6.75
C LEU A 272 -7.69 6.72 -7.65
N PRO A 273 -6.36 6.72 -7.48
CA PRO A 273 -5.47 5.82 -8.22
C PRO A 273 -5.81 4.33 -8.05
N ALA A 274 -6.10 3.88 -6.82
CA ALA A 274 -6.43 2.49 -6.54
C ALA A 274 -7.75 2.06 -7.22
N ILE A 275 -8.79 2.89 -7.09
CA ILE A 275 -10.09 2.65 -7.73
C ILE A 275 -9.93 2.64 -9.27
N ALA A 276 -9.19 3.59 -9.82
CA ALA A 276 -8.91 3.65 -11.26
C ALA A 276 -8.18 2.39 -11.76
N SER A 277 -7.19 1.89 -11.00
CA SER A 277 -6.46 0.66 -11.31
C SER A 277 -7.38 -0.58 -11.33
N TYR A 278 -8.32 -0.67 -10.39
CA TYR A 278 -9.31 -1.77 -10.34
C TYR A 278 -10.36 -1.68 -11.44
N ILE A 279 -10.93 -0.49 -11.69
CA ILE A 279 -11.90 -0.29 -12.77
C ILE A 279 -11.27 -0.62 -14.13
N SER A 280 -10.00 -0.23 -14.32
CA SER A 280 -9.26 -0.55 -15.53
C SER A 280 -9.00 -2.07 -15.65
N LEU A 281 -8.70 -2.79 -14.55
CA LEU A 281 -8.62 -4.27 -14.57
C LEU A 281 -9.96 -4.90 -14.94
N PHE A 282 -11.03 -4.42 -14.32
CA PHE A 282 -12.39 -4.90 -14.57
C PHE A 282 -12.78 -4.73 -16.04
N TYR A 283 -12.33 -3.63 -16.66
CA TYR A 283 -12.50 -3.40 -18.09
C TYR A 283 -11.63 -4.32 -18.96
N ILE A 284 -10.35 -4.55 -18.62
CA ILE A 284 -9.50 -5.52 -19.31
C ILE A 284 -10.14 -6.91 -19.31
N VAL A 285 -10.66 -7.35 -18.17
CA VAL A 285 -11.38 -8.62 -18.03
C VAL A 285 -12.62 -8.66 -18.93
N HIS A 286 -13.36 -7.54 -19.01
CA HIS A 286 -14.49 -7.43 -19.93
C HIS A 286 -14.05 -7.58 -21.39
N LEU A 287 -12.96 -6.92 -21.80
CA LEU A 287 -12.42 -7.00 -23.14
C LEU A 287 -11.96 -8.44 -23.49
N GLU A 288 -11.32 -9.14 -22.56
CA GLU A 288 -10.95 -10.55 -22.74
C GLU A 288 -12.18 -11.46 -22.94
N ALA A 289 -13.22 -11.29 -22.12
CA ALA A 289 -14.47 -12.03 -22.30
C ALA A 289 -15.20 -11.67 -23.61
N VAL A 290 -15.01 -10.44 -24.12
CA VAL A 290 -15.52 -10.05 -25.44
C VAL A 290 -14.76 -10.77 -26.55
N LYS A 291 -13.43 -10.83 -26.48
CA LYS A 291 -12.57 -11.51 -27.46
C LYS A 291 -12.84 -13.01 -27.55
N ILE A 292 -13.11 -13.67 -26.42
CA ILE A 292 -13.32 -15.12 -26.34
C ILE A 292 -14.79 -15.50 -26.63
N GLY A 293 -15.72 -14.54 -26.61
CA GLY A 293 -17.13 -14.83 -26.89
C GLY A 293 -17.90 -15.45 -25.71
N THR A 294 -17.42 -15.29 -24.48
CA THR A 294 -18.00 -15.96 -23.30
C THR A 294 -19.45 -15.56 -23.05
N ALA A 295 -20.35 -16.53 -22.92
CA ALA A 295 -21.75 -16.29 -22.56
C ALA A 295 -21.89 -15.92 -21.07
N PRO A 296 -22.83 -15.03 -20.69
CA PRO A 296 -23.13 -14.74 -19.28
C PRO A 296 -23.80 -15.93 -18.59
N ILE A 297 -23.63 -16.05 -17.27
CA ILE A 297 -24.38 -17.03 -16.47
C ILE A 297 -25.86 -16.62 -16.46
N PRO A 298 -26.81 -17.52 -16.77
CA PRO A 298 -28.24 -17.21 -16.81
C PRO A 298 -28.74 -16.64 -15.47
N ARG A 299 -29.59 -15.63 -15.53
CA ARG A 299 -30.26 -15.01 -14.36
C ARG A 299 -31.74 -14.84 -14.67
N GLU A 300 -32.58 -14.96 -13.64
CA GLU A 300 -33.99 -14.57 -13.72
C GLU A 300 -34.10 -13.12 -14.27
N ARG A 301 -34.82 -12.95 -15.39
CA ARG A 301 -35.06 -11.64 -15.98
C ARG A 301 -35.96 -10.84 -15.05
N MET A 302 -35.41 -9.77 -14.47
CA MET A 302 -36.19 -8.74 -13.77
C MET A 302 -36.52 -7.59 -14.72
N GLU A 303 -37.72 -7.03 -14.59
CA GLU A 303 -38.12 -5.83 -15.34
C GLU A 303 -37.18 -4.64 -15.01
N ALA A 304 -36.81 -3.86 -16.02
CA ALA A 304 -35.82 -2.80 -15.90
C ALA A 304 -36.22 -1.72 -14.87
N LYS A 305 -37.51 -1.37 -14.79
CA LYS A 305 -38.05 -0.43 -13.80
C LYS A 305 -37.87 -0.96 -12.37
N THR A 306 -38.26 -2.21 -12.14
CA THR A 306 -38.12 -2.90 -10.84
C THR A 306 -36.66 -3.03 -10.43
N ARG A 307 -35.76 -3.31 -11.38
CA ARG A 307 -34.31 -3.33 -11.13
C ARG A 307 -33.79 -1.94 -10.75
N LEU A 308 -34.16 -0.89 -11.48
CA LEU A 308 -33.74 0.48 -11.19
C LEU A 308 -34.24 0.92 -9.81
N LEU A 309 -35.52 0.68 -9.50
CA LEU A 309 -36.12 1.02 -8.22
C LEU A 309 -35.45 0.27 -7.06
N ARG A 310 -35.21 -1.04 -7.21
CA ARG A 310 -34.52 -1.86 -6.19
C ARG A 310 -33.07 -1.43 -5.99
N THR A 311 -32.36 -1.10 -7.07
CA THR A 311 -30.97 -0.62 -7.00
C THR A 311 -30.91 0.77 -6.35
N GLY A 312 -31.83 1.67 -6.74
CA GLY A 312 -31.97 3.00 -6.16
C GLY A 312 -32.28 2.96 -4.67
N LEU A 313 -33.27 2.15 -4.26
CA LEU A 313 -33.61 1.92 -2.85
C LEU A 313 -32.47 1.26 -2.06
N GLY A 314 -31.73 0.34 -2.68
CA GLY A 314 -30.57 -0.29 -2.06
C GLY A 314 -29.42 0.71 -1.84
N LEU A 315 -29.14 1.54 -2.84
CA LEU A 315 -28.10 2.58 -2.74
C LEU A 315 -28.49 3.67 -1.73
N SER A 316 -29.73 4.17 -1.81
CA SER A 316 -30.23 5.18 -0.87
C SER A 316 -30.32 4.64 0.56
N GLY A 317 -30.73 3.38 0.73
CA GLY A 317 -30.73 2.69 2.02
C GLY A 317 -29.32 2.53 2.59
N THR A 318 -28.35 2.16 1.77
CA THR A 318 -26.94 2.06 2.20
C THR A 318 -26.39 3.42 2.60
N ILE A 319 -26.63 4.47 1.80
CA ILE A 319 -26.23 5.85 2.12
C ILE A 319 -26.91 6.32 3.41
N ALA A 320 -28.21 6.04 3.59
CA ALA A 320 -28.94 6.41 4.80
C ALA A 320 -28.37 5.71 6.04
N ILE A 321 -28.00 4.42 5.96
CA ILE A 321 -27.34 3.71 7.06
C ILE A 321 -25.97 4.31 7.36
N LEU A 322 -25.16 4.63 6.34
CA LEU A 322 -23.86 5.27 6.54
C LEU A 322 -24.01 6.67 7.19
N CYS A 323 -24.97 7.47 6.74
CA CYS A 323 -25.29 8.76 7.36
C CYS A 323 -25.79 8.57 8.80
N LEU A 324 -26.66 7.59 9.06
CA LEU A 324 -27.17 7.30 10.40
C LEU A 324 -26.04 6.87 11.34
N LEU A 325 -25.11 6.03 10.87
CA LEU A 325 -23.93 5.65 11.64
C LEU A 325 -23.05 6.87 11.90
N TYR A 326 -22.76 7.67 10.88
CA TYR A 326 -21.90 8.85 11.01
C TYR A 326 -22.48 9.90 11.97
N TYR A 327 -23.69 10.38 11.69
CA TYR A 327 -24.34 11.39 12.52
C TYR A 327 -24.79 10.83 13.88
N GLY A 328 -25.10 9.53 13.95
CA GLY A 328 -25.45 8.86 15.21
C GLY A 328 -24.26 8.80 16.15
N VAL A 329 -23.09 8.38 15.67
CA VAL A 329 -21.87 8.37 16.49
C VAL A 329 -21.45 9.79 16.89
N GLN A 330 -21.47 10.75 15.96
CA GLN A 330 -21.21 12.16 16.26
C GLN A 330 -22.20 12.71 17.31
N GLY A 331 -23.48 12.38 17.19
CA GLY A 331 -24.50 12.77 18.17
C GLY A 331 -24.22 12.19 19.56
N ILE A 332 -23.77 10.93 19.65
CA ILE A 332 -23.38 10.31 20.93
C ILE A 332 -22.13 11.00 21.51
N GLN A 333 -21.14 11.31 20.67
CA GLN A 333 -19.94 12.03 21.10
C GLN A 333 -20.29 13.43 21.65
N LEU A 334 -21.17 14.16 20.98
CA LEU A 334 -21.62 15.49 21.41
C LEU A 334 -22.48 15.45 22.68
N ALA A 335 -23.35 14.45 22.81
CA ALA A 335 -24.28 14.34 23.94
C ALA A 335 -23.61 13.84 25.23
N PHE A 336 -22.63 12.94 25.12
CA PHE A 336 -22.08 12.21 26.28
C PHE A 336 -20.59 12.45 26.53
N GLY A 337 -19.90 13.22 25.68
CA GLY A 337 -18.52 13.67 25.90
C GLY A 337 -17.58 12.54 26.30
N SER A 338 -17.07 12.57 27.53
CA SER A 338 -16.13 11.57 28.06
C SER A 338 -16.72 10.16 28.23
N ALA A 339 -18.04 10.03 28.36
CA ALA A 339 -18.73 8.73 28.43
C ALA A 339 -19.04 8.13 27.05
N ALA A 340 -18.84 8.90 25.96
CA ALA A 340 -19.18 8.48 24.61
C ALA A 340 -18.48 7.17 24.17
N PRO A 341 -17.18 6.93 24.41
CA PRO A 341 -16.53 5.68 24.00
C PRO A 341 -17.16 4.43 24.62
N THR A 342 -17.55 4.51 25.90
CA THR A 342 -18.21 3.40 26.60
C THR A 342 -19.61 3.14 26.02
N ILE A 343 -20.38 4.20 25.77
CA ILE A 343 -21.71 4.09 25.17
C ILE A 343 -21.63 3.52 23.76
N LEU A 344 -20.67 4.00 22.94
CA LEU A 344 -20.45 3.49 21.60
C LEU A 344 -20.07 2.01 21.60
N THR A 345 -19.26 1.58 22.56
CA THR A 345 -18.91 0.15 22.73
C THR A 345 -20.15 -0.68 23.07
N LEU A 346 -21.03 -0.19 23.96
CA LEU A 346 -22.29 -0.86 24.29
C LEU A 346 -23.25 -0.90 23.10
N VAL A 347 -23.35 0.18 22.34
CA VAL A 347 -24.16 0.25 21.10
C VAL A 347 -23.62 -0.72 20.06
N ALA A 348 -22.30 -0.75 19.83
CA ALA A 348 -21.67 -1.68 18.91
C ALA A 348 -21.92 -3.15 19.32
N ALA A 349 -21.83 -3.45 20.62
CA ALA A 349 -22.15 -4.78 21.16
C ALA A 349 -23.63 -5.14 20.97
N ALA A 350 -24.55 -4.20 21.20
CA ALA A 350 -25.98 -4.41 20.96
C ALA A 350 -26.29 -4.63 19.47
N VAL A 351 -25.70 -3.84 18.58
CA VAL A 351 -25.81 -3.99 17.12
C VAL A 351 -25.23 -5.34 16.68
N TYR A 352 -24.11 -5.76 17.26
CA TYR A 352 -23.53 -7.06 17.01
C TYR A 352 -24.49 -8.20 17.40
N VAL A 353 -25.00 -8.22 18.62
CA VAL A 353 -25.96 -9.25 19.06
C VAL A 353 -27.22 -9.24 18.18
N ALA A 354 -27.73 -8.05 17.82
CA ALA A 354 -28.88 -7.92 16.93
C ALA A 354 -28.59 -8.47 15.52
N SER A 355 -27.39 -8.23 15.00
CA SER A 355 -26.96 -8.74 13.68
C SER A 355 -26.82 -10.26 13.66
N VAL A 356 -26.29 -10.87 14.73
CA VAL A 356 -26.21 -12.33 14.88
C VAL A 356 -27.60 -12.94 15.05
N TRP A 357 -28.47 -12.32 15.85
CA TRP A 357 -29.87 -12.72 15.99
C TRP A 357 -30.64 -12.65 14.67
N PHE A 358 -30.36 -11.65 13.85
CA PHE A 358 -30.98 -11.55 12.53
C PHE A 358 -30.43 -12.61 11.57
N SER A 359 -29.11 -12.86 11.61
CA SER A 359 -28.43 -13.88 10.79
C SER A 359 -28.87 -15.30 11.15
N SER A 360 -29.20 -15.57 12.41
CA SER A 360 -29.60 -16.90 12.88
C SER A 360 -30.88 -17.44 12.22
N ARG A 361 -31.71 -16.55 11.67
CA ARG A 361 -32.98 -16.85 10.98
C ARG A 361 -32.79 -17.43 9.57
N TYR A 362 -31.57 -17.40 9.05
CA TYR A 362 -31.25 -17.86 7.70
C TYR A 362 -30.23 -19.01 7.78
N GLU A 363 -30.20 -19.83 6.73
CA GLU A 363 -29.20 -20.90 6.60
C GLU A 363 -27.80 -20.30 6.44
N ASP A 364 -26.80 -21.00 6.99
CA ASP A 364 -25.41 -20.60 6.84
C ASP A 364 -24.99 -20.76 5.37
N LEU A 365 -24.10 -19.87 4.93
CA LEU A 365 -23.51 -19.96 3.60
C LEU A 365 -22.67 -21.24 3.52
N SER A 366 -22.99 -22.14 2.60
CA SER A 366 -22.15 -23.30 2.32
C SER A 366 -20.77 -22.84 1.88
N LEU A 367 -19.73 -23.54 2.36
CA LEU A 367 -18.42 -23.47 1.71
C LEU A 367 -18.56 -24.19 0.38
N ASP A 368 -18.67 -23.43 -0.72
CA ASP A 368 -18.79 -24.01 -2.04
C ASP A 368 -17.54 -24.85 -2.34
N ASP A 369 -17.73 -26.09 -2.79
CA ASP A 369 -16.63 -26.86 -3.38
C ASP A 369 -16.07 -26.05 -4.56
N PRO A 370 -14.78 -25.68 -4.56
CA PRO A 370 -14.15 -24.95 -5.67
C PRO A 370 -14.36 -25.65 -7.02
N ASN A 371 -14.65 -26.95 -6.99
CA ASN A 371 -14.86 -27.79 -8.15
C ASN A 371 -16.34 -28.11 -8.45
N ALA A 372 -17.32 -27.67 -7.67
CA ALA A 372 -18.73 -27.88 -8.00
C ALA A 372 -19.20 -26.94 -9.14
N PRO A 373 -20.11 -27.38 -10.03
CA PRO A 373 -20.70 -26.51 -11.04
C PRO A 373 -21.62 -25.48 -10.37
N ILE A 374 -21.39 -24.19 -10.58
CA ILE A 374 -22.32 -23.14 -10.16
C ILE A 374 -23.51 -23.15 -11.12
N ILE A 375 -24.55 -23.92 -10.78
CA ILE A 375 -25.75 -24.08 -11.60
C ILE A 375 -26.72 -22.89 -11.39
N SER A 376 -26.67 -22.23 -10.23
CA SER A 376 -27.46 -21.04 -9.93
C SER A 376 -26.67 -20.02 -9.13
N LEU A 377 -26.81 -18.74 -9.46
CA LEU A 377 -26.21 -17.66 -8.69
C LEU A 377 -26.98 -17.45 -7.37
N PRO A 378 -26.30 -17.34 -6.22
CA PRO A 378 -26.96 -16.94 -4.99
C PRO A 378 -27.54 -15.52 -5.14
N ARG A 379 -28.65 -15.24 -4.46
CA ARG A 379 -29.22 -13.89 -4.47
C ARG A 379 -28.41 -13.01 -3.51
N ALA A 380 -27.97 -11.84 -3.99
CA ALA A 380 -27.07 -10.97 -3.22
C ALA A 380 -27.60 -10.62 -1.82
N TRP A 381 -28.92 -10.45 -1.70
CA TRP A 381 -29.55 -10.13 -0.42
C TRP A 381 -29.50 -11.30 0.57
N ASP A 382 -29.57 -12.54 0.10
CA ASP A 382 -29.49 -13.72 0.96
C ASP A 382 -28.08 -13.87 1.53
N VAL A 383 -27.06 -13.49 0.76
CA VAL A 383 -25.66 -13.41 1.24
C VAL A 383 -25.46 -12.25 2.23
N VAL A 384 -25.96 -11.04 1.93
CA VAL A 384 -25.75 -9.88 2.83
C VAL A 384 -26.27 -10.13 4.24
N ARG A 385 -27.41 -10.82 4.37
CA ARG A 385 -28.09 -11.06 5.65
C ARG A 385 -27.35 -12.01 6.61
N THR A 386 -26.42 -12.82 6.11
CA THR A 386 -25.73 -13.86 6.90
C THR A 386 -24.37 -13.41 7.47
N GLY A 387 -23.92 -12.20 7.13
CA GLY A 387 -22.59 -11.70 7.52
C GLY A 387 -22.53 -10.21 7.83
N LEU A 388 -23.64 -9.60 8.26
CA LEU A 388 -23.67 -8.18 8.67
C LEU A 388 -22.72 -7.87 9.83
N ASP A 389 -22.46 -8.87 10.69
CA ASP A 389 -21.56 -8.76 11.83
C ASP A 389 -20.08 -8.61 11.41
N PHE A 390 -19.69 -9.09 10.22
CA PHE A 390 -18.33 -8.91 9.69
C PHE A 390 -17.98 -7.45 9.33
N ILE A 391 -19.00 -6.61 9.11
CA ILE A 391 -18.81 -5.20 8.78
C ILE A 391 -18.46 -4.39 10.03
N ILE A 392 -18.94 -4.80 11.21
CA ILE A 392 -18.74 -4.09 12.48
C ILE A 392 -17.27 -3.84 12.80
N PRO A 393 -16.36 -4.84 12.80
CA PRO A 393 -14.95 -4.60 13.12
C PRO A 393 -14.25 -3.70 12.10
N LEU A 394 -14.67 -3.73 10.82
CA LEU A 394 -14.18 -2.81 9.79
C LEU A 394 -14.63 -1.38 10.06
N VAL A 395 -15.89 -1.18 10.47
CA VAL A 395 -16.42 0.14 10.84
C VAL A 395 -15.71 0.69 12.07
N VAL A 396 -15.50 -0.12 13.11
CA VAL A 396 -14.73 0.29 14.31
C VAL A 396 -13.32 0.72 13.92
N LEU A 397 -12.61 -0.10 13.16
CA LEU A 397 -11.26 0.20 12.68
C LEU A 397 -11.22 1.51 11.87
N LEU A 398 -12.14 1.65 10.92
CA LEU A 398 -12.25 2.82 10.05
C LEU A 398 -12.61 4.09 10.81
N TRP A 399 -13.52 3.98 11.77
CA TRP A 399 -13.96 5.10 12.59
C TRP A 399 -12.80 5.66 13.42
N CYS A 400 -12.15 4.78 14.18
CA CYS A 400 -10.99 5.14 15.00
C CYS A 400 -9.89 5.81 14.17
N LEU A 401 -9.66 5.31 12.96
CA LEU A 401 -8.56 5.73 12.11
C LEU A 401 -8.84 7.00 11.30
N THR A 402 -10.05 7.16 10.77
CA THR A 402 -10.38 8.26 9.85
C THR A 402 -11.15 9.40 10.50
N VAL A 403 -12.03 9.11 11.46
CA VAL A 403 -12.88 10.12 12.10
C VAL A 403 -12.22 10.61 13.38
N ASP A 404 -11.90 9.71 14.31
CA ASP A 404 -11.26 10.07 15.58
C ASP A 404 -9.75 10.35 15.42
N GLN A 405 -9.18 10.00 14.25
CA GLN A 405 -7.75 10.17 13.91
C GLN A 405 -6.80 9.61 14.98
N LEU A 406 -7.19 8.51 15.61
CA LEU A 406 -6.34 7.78 16.55
C LEU A 406 -5.12 7.21 15.82
N SER A 407 -4.04 6.97 16.57
CA SER A 407 -2.84 6.36 16.00
C SER A 407 -3.17 5.00 15.35
N PRO A 408 -2.47 4.61 14.26
CA PRO A 408 -2.75 3.35 13.58
C PRO A 408 -2.75 2.12 14.51
N GLY A 409 -1.83 2.09 15.48
CA GLY A 409 -1.76 1.01 16.47
C GLY A 409 -2.99 0.95 17.39
N LEU A 410 -3.48 2.10 17.87
CA LEU A 410 -4.69 2.15 18.71
C LEU A 410 -5.95 1.74 17.93
N SER A 411 -6.08 2.19 16.68
CA SER A 411 -7.19 1.81 15.81
C SER A 411 -7.19 0.30 15.54
N ALA A 412 -6.03 -0.27 15.22
CA ALA A 412 -5.87 -1.71 15.01
C ALA A 412 -6.17 -2.52 16.27
N PHE A 413 -5.77 -2.01 17.44
CA PHE A 413 -6.06 -2.65 18.72
C PHE A 413 -7.57 -2.79 18.96
N TRP A 414 -8.35 -1.71 18.81
CA TRP A 414 -9.81 -1.75 18.99
C TRP A 414 -10.51 -2.61 17.93
N GLY A 415 -10.07 -2.53 16.66
CA GLY A 415 -10.55 -3.41 15.60
C GLY A 415 -10.30 -4.89 15.92
N THR A 416 -9.08 -5.23 16.35
CA THR A 416 -8.68 -6.61 16.69
C THR A 416 -9.48 -7.13 17.88
N LEU A 417 -9.65 -6.33 18.93
CA LEU A 417 -10.44 -6.70 20.10
C LEU A 417 -11.90 -7.00 19.72
N THR A 418 -12.47 -6.21 18.80
CA THR A 418 -13.82 -6.43 18.27
C THR A 418 -13.90 -7.76 17.53
N VAL A 419 -12.93 -8.08 16.67
CA VAL A 419 -12.90 -9.38 15.96
C VAL A 419 -12.71 -10.55 16.92
N ILE A 420 -11.83 -10.43 17.92
CA ILE A 420 -11.66 -11.46 18.97
C ILE A 420 -13.00 -11.75 19.64
N GLY A 421 -13.75 -10.69 19.99
CA GLY A 421 -15.10 -10.81 20.55
C GLY A 421 -16.05 -11.55 19.60
N ILE A 422 -16.03 -11.23 18.31
CA ILE A 422 -16.87 -11.88 17.30
C ILE A 422 -16.51 -13.37 17.14
N VAL A 423 -15.23 -13.71 16.95
CA VAL A 423 -14.78 -15.10 16.79
C VAL A 423 -15.16 -15.94 18.00
N ALA A 424 -14.95 -15.42 19.21
CA ALA A 424 -15.26 -16.14 20.45
C ALA A 424 -16.76 -16.33 20.69
N THR A 425 -17.61 -15.38 20.28
CA THR A 425 -19.03 -15.36 20.69
C THR A 425 -20.04 -15.66 19.58
N ARG A 426 -19.68 -15.52 18.29
CA ARG A 426 -20.62 -15.67 17.17
C ARG A 426 -21.26 -17.05 17.12
N LYS A 427 -20.46 -18.12 17.13
CA LYS A 427 -20.96 -19.51 17.10
C LYS A 427 -21.82 -19.84 18.32
N PRO A 428 -21.41 -19.51 19.57
CA PRO A 428 -22.28 -19.64 20.74
C PRO A 428 -23.61 -18.90 20.62
N LEU A 429 -23.60 -17.65 20.15
CA LEU A 429 -24.81 -16.84 19.99
C LEU A 429 -25.74 -17.40 18.90
N LEU A 430 -25.20 -17.87 17.78
CA LEU A 430 -25.99 -18.57 16.76
C LEU A 430 -26.61 -19.85 17.32
N ALA A 431 -25.86 -20.64 18.08
CA ALA A 431 -26.37 -21.86 18.72
C ALA A 431 -27.49 -21.54 19.71
N LEU A 432 -27.33 -20.48 20.52
CA LEU A 432 -28.35 -20.00 21.44
C LEU A 432 -29.63 -19.59 20.69
N PHE A 433 -29.52 -18.78 19.64
CA PHE A 433 -30.69 -18.30 18.89
C PHE A 433 -31.36 -19.38 18.02
N ARG A 434 -30.61 -20.42 17.61
CA ARG A 434 -31.12 -21.58 16.85
C ARG A 434 -31.56 -22.75 17.74
N ASN A 435 -31.52 -22.62 19.07
CA ASN A 435 -31.81 -23.68 20.04
C ASN A 435 -30.97 -24.96 19.82
N GLN A 436 -29.67 -24.79 19.54
CA GLN A 436 -28.69 -25.88 19.34
C GLN A 436 -27.78 -26.05 20.58
N SER A 437 -26.91 -27.05 20.57
CA SER A 437 -25.98 -27.32 21.68
C SER A 437 -24.95 -26.20 21.85
N ILE A 438 -25.09 -25.41 22.92
CA ILE A 438 -24.17 -24.31 23.26
C ILE A 438 -22.76 -24.79 23.64
N PRO A 439 -22.56 -25.87 24.43
CA PRO A 439 -21.21 -26.27 24.87
C PRO A 439 -20.26 -26.58 23.72
N ASN A 440 -20.74 -27.30 22.70
CA ASN A 440 -19.95 -27.60 21.50
C ASN A 440 -19.61 -26.33 20.71
N ALA A 441 -20.53 -25.37 20.65
CA ALA A 441 -20.30 -24.10 19.96
C ALA A 441 -19.28 -23.20 20.68
N ILE A 442 -19.25 -23.22 22.02
CA ILE A 442 -18.22 -22.53 22.83
C ILE A 442 -16.85 -23.15 22.60
N ALA A 443 -16.74 -24.48 22.67
CA ALA A 443 -15.48 -25.17 22.40
C ALA A 443 -14.97 -24.85 20.99
N THR A 444 -15.83 -24.94 19.98
CA THR A 444 -15.46 -24.62 18.60
C THR A 444 -15.04 -23.14 18.43
N GLY A 445 -15.75 -22.21 19.07
CA GLY A 445 -15.39 -20.78 18.99
C GLY A 445 -14.06 -20.46 19.69
N TRP A 446 -13.75 -21.16 20.77
CA TRP A 446 -12.45 -21.07 21.42
C TRP A 446 -11.32 -21.67 20.57
N ASP A 447 -11.56 -22.84 19.98
CA ASP A 447 -10.60 -23.48 19.07
C ASP A 447 -10.32 -22.58 17.86
N ASP A 448 -11.35 -21.96 17.27
CA ASP A 448 -11.18 -21.01 16.17
C ASP A 448 -10.41 -19.76 16.59
N LEU A 449 -10.61 -19.27 17.81
CA LEU A 449 -9.85 -18.13 18.34
C LEU A 449 -8.38 -18.50 18.52
N VAL A 450 -8.08 -19.64 19.15
CA VAL A 450 -6.69 -20.11 19.35
C VAL A 450 -6.01 -20.35 18.01
N ASP A 451 -6.69 -21.00 17.06
CA ASP A 451 -6.22 -21.18 15.69
C ASP A 451 -5.95 -19.85 15.00
N GLY A 452 -6.85 -18.89 15.14
CA GLY A 452 -6.73 -17.55 14.55
C GLY A 452 -5.54 -16.77 15.13
N LEU A 453 -5.34 -16.81 16.46
CA LEU A 453 -4.17 -16.24 17.12
C LEU A 453 -2.88 -16.91 16.65
N ALA A 454 -2.87 -18.24 16.54
CA ALA A 454 -1.73 -19.01 16.06
C ALA A 454 -1.40 -18.70 14.59
N LEU A 455 -2.42 -18.55 13.73
CA LEU A 455 -2.28 -18.15 12.33
C LEU A 455 -1.72 -16.72 12.22
N GLY A 456 -2.22 -15.79 13.02
CA GLY A 456 -1.70 -14.42 13.13
C GLY A 456 -0.23 -14.42 13.52
N ALA A 457 0.16 -15.20 14.54
CA ALA A 457 1.55 -15.35 14.93
C ALA A 457 2.41 -15.94 13.80
N ARG A 458 1.97 -17.01 13.13
CA ARG A 458 2.68 -17.64 12.00
C ARG A 458 2.90 -16.68 10.82
N ASN A 459 1.88 -15.90 10.47
CA ASN A 459 1.96 -14.90 9.42
C ASN A 459 2.90 -13.75 9.78
N MET A 460 3.02 -13.42 11.08
CA MET A 460 3.92 -12.37 11.56
C MET A 460 5.40 -12.77 11.47
N ILE A 461 5.75 -14.06 11.62
CA ILE A 461 7.15 -14.52 11.61
C ILE A 461 7.90 -14.02 10.37
N GLY A 462 7.33 -14.25 9.19
CA GLY A 462 7.95 -13.86 7.92
C GLY A 462 8.09 -12.34 7.79
N ILE A 463 7.08 -11.58 8.23
CA ILE A 463 7.11 -10.11 8.17
C ILE A 463 8.14 -9.54 9.14
N ALA A 464 8.26 -10.08 10.36
CA ALA A 464 9.22 -9.61 11.36
C ALA A 464 10.67 -9.90 10.95
N VAL A 465 10.93 -11.09 10.42
CA VAL A 465 12.25 -11.46 9.87
C VAL A 465 12.58 -10.63 8.62
N ALA A 466 11.59 -10.38 7.76
CA ALA A 466 11.70 -9.51 6.59
C ALA A 466 12.09 -8.07 6.97
N THR A 467 11.41 -7.47 7.94
CA THR A 467 11.68 -6.09 8.37
C THR A 467 13.02 -5.96 9.07
N ALA A 468 13.40 -6.94 9.91
CA ALA A 468 14.72 -7.03 10.51
C ALA A 468 15.84 -7.13 9.45
N THR A 469 15.64 -7.96 8.43
CA THR A 469 16.61 -8.13 7.34
C THR A 469 16.66 -6.90 6.43
N ALA A 470 15.53 -6.26 6.16
CA ALA A 470 15.51 -4.97 5.48
C ALA A 470 16.25 -3.90 6.29
N GLY A 471 16.21 -3.98 7.63
CA GLY A 471 17.05 -3.20 8.53
C GLY A 471 18.55 -3.36 8.27
N ILE A 472 19.02 -4.53 7.84
CA ILE A 472 20.43 -4.71 7.41
C ILE A 472 20.74 -3.81 6.21
N VAL A 473 19.81 -3.72 5.27
CA VAL A 473 19.98 -2.88 4.09
C VAL A 473 19.93 -1.40 4.47
N VAL A 474 18.92 -0.97 5.23
CA VAL A 474 18.80 0.41 5.70
C VAL A 474 20.06 0.84 6.48
N GLY A 475 20.53 0.02 7.41
CA GLY A 475 21.76 0.30 8.17
C GLY A 475 23.01 0.35 7.28
N THR A 476 23.08 -0.46 6.22
CA THR A 476 24.15 -0.35 5.22
C THR A 476 24.09 0.99 4.49
N VAL A 477 22.90 1.42 4.06
CA VAL A 477 22.70 2.67 3.32
C VAL A 477 23.11 3.87 4.17
N THR A 478 22.71 3.91 5.44
CA THR A 478 23.10 5.01 6.34
C THR A 478 24.59 4.99 6.68
N LEU A 479 25.19 3.80 6.81
CA LEU A 479 26.61 3.65 7.13
C LEU A 479 27.53 4.04 5.96
N THR A 480 27.13 3.73 4.73
CA THR A 480 27.95 3.92 3.52
C THR A 480 27.67 5.21 2.78
N GLY A 481 26.50 5.83 2.98
CA GLY A 481 26.08 6.99 2.20
C GLY A 481 25.50 6.66 0.82
N LEU A 482 25.17 5.38 0.57
CA LEU A 482 24.71 4.88 -0.73
C LEU A 482 23.53 5.67 -1.33
N GLY A 483 22.68 6.28 -0.50
CA GLY A 483 21.58 7.13 -0.98
C GLY A 483 22.05 8.29 -1.88
N LEU A 484 23.16 8.95 -1.53
CA LEU A 484 23.73 10.04 -2.33
C LEU A 484 24.33 9.51 -3.63
N MET A 485 25.04 8.38 -3.57
CA MET A 485 25.65 7.76 -4.75
C MET A 485 24.59 7.30 -5.78
N MET A 486 23.44 6.81 -5.30
CA MET A 486 22.33 6.48 -6.17
C MET A 486 21.73 7.71 -6.85
N THR A 487 21.75 8.88 -6.19
CA THR A 487 21.36 10.15 -6.79
C THR A 487 22.27 10.52 -7.94
N GLU A 488 23.59 10.56 -7.72
CA GLU A 488 24.59 10.87 -8.75
C GLU A 488 24.55 9.87 -9.91
N PHE A 489 24.44 8.58 -9.62
CA PHE A 489 24.37 7.54 -10.65
C PHE A 489 23.15 7.71 -11.57
N VAL A 490 21.98 7.98 -10.99
CA VAL A 490 20.75 8.20 -11.76
C VAL A 490 20.83 9.53 -12.51
N GLU A 491 21.40 10.58 -11.92
CA GLU A 491 21.61 11.87 -12.59
C GLU A 491 22.51 11.71 -13.82
N PHE A 492 23.66 11.05 -13.65
CA PHE A 492 24.62 10.77 -14.72
C PHE A 492 23.97 10.02 -15.88
N LEU A 493 23.23 8.95 -15.59
CA LEU A 493 22.56 8.16 -16.63
C LEU A 493 21.38 8.90 -17.28
N SER A 494 20.67 9.73 -16.52
CA SER A 494 19.52 10.48 -17.04
C SER A 494 19.90 11.72 -17.82
N GLY A 495 21.12 12.24 -17.63
CA GLY A 495 21.60 13.47 -18.27
C GLY A 495 20.72 14.67 -17.92
N GLY A 496 20.14 14.70 -16.70
CA GLY A 496 19.19 15.71 -16.26
C GLY A 496 17.76 15.56 -16.82
N ASN A 497 17.48 14.54 -17.65
CA ASN A 497 16.13 14.31 -18.16
C ASN A 497 15.25 13.59 -17.12
N VAL A 498 14.27 14.31 -16.60
CA VAL A 498 13.30 13.80 -15.60
C VAL A 498 12.63 12.49 -16.03
N ILE A 499 12.22 12.35 -17.29
CA ILE A 499 11.49 11.15 -17.73
C ILE A 499 12.40 9.94 -17.70
N ILE A 500 13.64 10.08 -18.17
CA ILE A 500 14.65 9.01 -18.13
C ILE A 500 14.96 8.67 -16.68
N MET A 501 15.16 9.67 -15.82
CA MET A 501 15.34 9.50 -14.38
C MET A 501 14.21 8.68 -13.75
N LEU A 502 12.94 9.06 -13.97
CA LEU A 502 11.80 8.32 -13.41
C LEU A 502 11.71 6.88 -13.95
N LEU A 503 12.04 6.66 -15.23
CA LEU A 503 12.10 5.32 -15.81
C LEU A 503 13.22 4.47 -15.20
N LEU A 504 14.40 5.04 -15.00
CA LEU A 504 15.52 4.36 -14.33
C LEU A 504 15.15 4.01 -12.90
N ILE A 505 14.58 4.95 -12.13
CA ILE A 505 14.14 4.71 -10.76
C ILE A 505 13.06 3.64 -10.71
N ALA A 506 12.09 3.66 -11.64
CA ALA A 506 11.07 2.62 -11.76
C ALA A 506 11.69 1.24 -12.00
N MET A 507 12.66 1.12 -12.92
CA MET A 507 13.36 -0.14 -13.18
C MET A 507 14.18 -0.61 -11.97
N ILE A 508 14.94 0.28 -11.33
CA ILE A 508 15.73 -0.04 -10.13
C ILE A 508 14.78 -0.50 -9.01
N SER A 509 13.66 0.19 -8.81
CA SER A 509 12.64 -0.17 -7.81
C SER A 509 12.03 -1.55 -8.07
N LEU A 510 11.75 -1.87 -9.35
CA LEU A 510 11.25 -3.20 -9.74
C LEU A 510 12.27 -4.29 -9.44
N VAL A 511 13.53 -4.11 -9.89
CA VAL A 511 14.60 -5.10 -9.70
C VAL A 511 14.89 -5.31 -8.23
N LEU A 512 14.99 -4.23 -7.46
CA LEU A 512 15.28 -4.26 -6.04
C LEU A 512 14.15 -4.92 -5.24
N GLY A 513 12.90 -4.79 -5.69
CA GLY A 513 11.74 -5.40 -5.05
C GLY A 513 11.48 -6.87 -5.40
N MET A 514 12.17 -7.44 -6.40
CA MET A 514 11.89 -8.80 -6.88
C MET A 514 12.16 -9.85 -5.81
N GLY A 515 11.13 -10.66 -5.51
CA GLY A 515 11.25 -11.80 -4.61
C GLY A 515 11.29 -11.44 -3.12
N ILE A 516 10.90 -10.22 -2.75
CA ILE A 516 10.85 -9.75 -1.37
C ILE A 516 9.39 -9.44 -1.00
N PRO A 517 8.93 -9.78 0.22
CA PRO A 517 7.59 -9.38 0.68
C PRO A 517 7.39 -7.87 0.62
N THR A 518 6.19 -7.43 0.25
CA THR A 518 5.85 -6.02 0.01
C THR A 518 6.32 -5.06 1.09
N THR A 519 6.19 -5.41 2.36
CA THR A 519 6.59 -4.52 3.47
C THR A 519 8.10 -4.28 3.46
N ALA A 520 8.90 -5.34 3.35
CA ALA A 520 10.36 -5.23 3.28
C ALA A 520 10.81 -4.59 1.96
N ASN A 521 10.15 -4.93 0.86
CA ASN A 521 10.36 -4.30 -0.43
C ASN A 521 10.13 -2.78 -0.35
N TYR A 522 9.01 -2.33 0.21
CA TYR A 522 8.75 -0.91 0.38
C TYR A 522 9.79 -0.22 1.27
N ILE A 523 10.21 -0.84 2.39
CA ILE A 523 11.30 -0.31 3.22
C ILE A 523 12.55 -0.10 2.37
N LEU A 524 12.95 -1.15 1.67
CA LEU A 524 14.16 -1.18 0.86
C LEU A 524 14.14 -0.09 -0.24
N VAL A 525 13.08 -0.05 -1.03
CA VAL A 525 12.95 0.89 -2.13
C VAL A 525 12.71 2.32 -1.63
N ALA A 526 11.91 2.52 -0.57
CA ALA A 526 11.67 3.86 -0.04
C ALA A 526 12.93 4.48 0.57
N THR A 527 13.74 3.71 1.31
CA THR A 527 14.99 4.23 1.87
C THR A 527 16.01 4.59 0.79
N LEU A 528 16.06 3.83 -0.30
CA LEU A 528 17.05 4.03 -1.35
C LEU A 528 16.61 5.01 -2.43
N MET A 529 15.40 4.84 -2.98
CA MET A 529 14.96 5.52 -4.20
C MET A 529 14.10 6.75 -3.93
N ALA A 530 13.39 6.83 -2.80
CA ALA A 530 12.57 8.03 -2.53
C ALA A 530 13.42 9.31 -2.39
N PRO A 531 14.56 9.31 -1.67
CA PRO A 531 15.44 10.47 -1.62
C PRO A 531 15.95 10.89 -3.00
N VAL A 532 16.26 9.93 -3.88
CA VAL A 532 16.73 10.18 -5.24
C VAL A 532 15.67 10.90 -6.08
N VAL A 533 14.41 10.45 -6.01
CA VAL A 533 13.30 11.13 -6.72
C VAL A 533 13.08 12.55 -6.18
N ILE A 534 13.15 12.73 -4.85
CA ILE A 534 12.96 14.04 -4.21
C ILE A 534 14.05 15.00 -4.66
N GLU A 535 15.31 14.58 -4.59
CA GLU A 535 16.47 15.40 -4.86
C GLU A 535 16.54 15.79 -6.34
N LEU A 536 16.58 14.81 -7.24
CA LEU A 536 16.69 15.07 -8.67
C LEU A 536 15.42 15.71 -9.25
N GLY A 537 14.24 15.36 -8.72
CA GLY A 537 13.00 16.02 -9.09
C GLY A 537 13.01 17.50 -8.75
N ALA A 538 13.46 17.85 -7.54
CA ALA A 538 13.56 19.23 -7.11
C ALA A 538 14.60 20.02 -7.93
N GLN A 539 15.76 19.41 -8.22
CA GLN A 539 16.81 20.03 -9.05
C GLN A 539 16.35 20.25 -10.49
N ALA A 540 15.57 19.32 -11.06
CA ALA A 540 14.98 19.46 -12.39
C ALA A 540 13.79 20.44 -12.46
N GLY A 541 13.52 21.19 -11.37
CA GLY A 541 12.47 22.19 -11.31
C GLY A 541 11.07 21.63 -11.05
N LEU A 542 10.93 20.36 -10.68
CA LEU A 542 9.65 19.72 -10.41
C LEU A 542 9.39 19.64 -8.90
N ALA A 543 8.39 20.40 -8.45
CA ALA A 543 7.94 20.38 -7.08
C ALA A 543 7.03 19.15 -6.82
N ILE A 544 7.63 17.98 -6.57
CA ILE A 544 6.90 16.74 -6.34
C ILE A 544 6.46 16.64 -4.87
N PRO A 545 5.17 16.44 -4.56
CA PRO A 545 4.73 16.17 -3.18
C PRO A 545 5.37 14.89 -2.63
N LEU A 546 5.80 14.89 -1.36
CA LEU A 546 6.45 13.70 -0.76
C LEU A 546 5.60 12.44 -0.87
N ILE A 547 4.28 12.52 -0.65
CA ILE A 547 3.39 11.36 -0.78
C ILE A 547 3.38 10.79 -2.20
N ALA A 548 3.49 11.63 -3.23
CA ALA A 548 3.58 11.17 -4.61
C ALA A 548 4.87 10.36 -4.83
N VAL A 549 6.00 10.81 -4.27
CA VAL A 549 7.26 10.07 -4.35
C VAL A 549 7.15 8.71 -3.67
N HIS A 550 6.61 8.67 -2.44
CA HIS A 550 6.47 7.42 -1.70
C HIS A 550 5.46 6.46 -2.35
N LEU A 551 4.36 6.96 -2.92
CA LEU A 551 3.44 6.17 -3.72
C LEU A 551 4.11 5.69 -5.02
N PHE A 552 4.97 6.48 -5.65
CA PHE A 552 5.68 6.10 -6.86
C PHE A 552 6.54 4.87 -6.62
N VAL A 553 7.45 4.92 -5.63
CA VAL A 553 8.31 3.79 -5.28
C VAL A 553 7.50 2.60 -4.76
N PHE A 554 6.41 2.83 -4.04
CA PHE A 554 5.51 1.77 -3.58
C PHE A 554 4.85 1.02 -4.74
N TYR A 555 4.34 1.73 -5.74
CA TYR A 555 3.71 1.12 -6.91
C TYR A 555 4.68 0.21 -7.68
N PHE A 556 5.92 0.64 -7.89
CA PHE A 556 6.94 -0.21 -8.52
C PHE A 556 7.38 -1.36 -7.61
N GLY A 557 7.43 -1.13 -6.29
CA GLY A 557 7.63 -2.20 -5.31
C GLY A 557 6.58 -3.30 -5.45
N ILE A 558 5.28 -2.97 -5.36
CA ILE A 558 4.21 -3.98 -5.44
C ILE A 558 4.15 -4.69 -6.81
N MET A 559 4.58 -4.03 -7.88
CA MET A 559 4.61 -4.65 -9.22
C MET A 559 5.73 -5.68 -9.38
N ALA A 560 6.75 -5.66 -8.51
CA ALA A 560 7.75 -6.71 -8.48
C ALA A 560 7.14 -8.10 -8.16
N ASP A 561 5.99 -8.14 -7.48
CA ASP A 561 5.27 -9.39 -7.14
C ASP A 561 4.65 -10.12 -8.35
N ILE A 562 4.57 -9.48 -9.52
CA ILE A 562 4.06 -10.09 -10.77
C ILE A 562 5.05 -10.06 -11.92
N THR A 563 6.11 -9.28 -11.78
CA THR A 563 7.10 -9.11 -12.85
C THR A 563 8.06 -10.31 -12.88
N PRO A 564 8.25 -10.97 -14.03
CA PRO A 564 9.27 -12.01 -14.19
C PRO A 564 10.67 -11.47 -13.87
N PRO A 565 11.60 -12.30 -13.35
CA PRO A 565 11.52 -13.77 -13.28
C PRO A 565 10.95 -14.36 -11.97
N VAL A 566 10.69 -13.56 -10.92
CA VAL A 566 10.39 -14.11 -9.57
C VAL A 566 8.91 -14.00 -9.15
N GLY A 567 8.15 -13.04 -9.69
CA GLY A 567 6.81 -12.62 -9.22
C GLY A 567 6.03 -13.59 -8.31
N LEU A 568 6.15 -13.42 -6.98
CA LEU A 568 5.61 -14.36 -5.98
C LEU A 568 4.10 -14.61 -6.12
N ALA A 569 3.32 -13.56 -6.43
CA ALA A 569 1.88 -13.69 -6.62
C ALA A 569 1.57 -14.44 -7.92
N ALA A 570 2.34 -14.22 -8.99
CA ALA A 570 2.22 -14.97 -10.24
C ALA A 570 2.56 -16.44 -10.05
N PHE A 571 3.57 -16.76 -9.23
CA PHE A 571 3.96 -18.15 -8.92
C PHE A 571 2.90 -18.86 -8.10
N ALA A 572 2.31 -18.20 -7.10
CA ALA A 572 1.18 -18.74 -6.35
C ALA A 572 -0.03 -19.00 -7.27
N ALA A 573 -0.34 -18.05 -8.15
CA ALA A 573 -1.46 -18.19 -9.08
C ALA A 573 -1.21 -19.30 -10.11
N ALA A 574 0.02 -19.43 -10.61
CA ALA A 574 0.43 -20.48 -11.53
C ALA A 574 0.37 -21.88 -10.89
N ALA A 575 0.72 -22.00 -9.61
CA ALA A 575 0.60 -23.24 -8.86
C ALA A 575 -0.87 -23.69 -8.73
N ILE A 576 -1.80 -22.74 -8.54
CA ILE A 576 -3.25 -23.02 -8.49
C ILE A 576 -3.79 -23.33 -9.90
N SER A 577 -3.37 -22.58 -10.93
CA SER A 577 -3.85 -22.77 -12.30
C SER A 577 -3.25 -23.99 -13.00
N ARG A 578 -2.14 -24.53 -12.46
CA ARG A 578 -1.29 -25.61 -13.01
C ARG A 578 -0.68 -25.25 -14.36
N GLU A 579 -0.14 -24.04 -14.47
CA GLU A 579 0.44 -23.49 -15.70
C GLU A 579 1.88 -22.99 -15.46
N ASP A 580 2.55 -22.54 -16.52
CA ASP A 580 3.89 -21.98 -16.42
C ASP A 580 3.90 -20.66 -15.61
N PRO A 581 4.72 -20.55 -14.54
CA PRO A 581 4.81 -19.34 -13.72
C PRO A 581 5.31 -18.10 -14.48
N ILE A 582 6.25 -18.29 -15.42
CA ILE A 582 6.85 -17.19 -16.18
C ILE A 582 5.85 -16.63 -17.18
N ALA A 583 5.13 -17.47 -17.91
CA ALA A 583 4.05 -17.07 -18.81
C ALA A 583 2.92 -16.37 -18.05
N THR A 584 2.54 -16.89 -16.88
CA THR A 584 1.55 -16.26 -16.00
C THR A 584 2.03 -14.88 -15.52
N GLY A 585 3.30 -14.76 -15.14
CA GLY A 585 3.94 -13.50 -14.75
C GLY A 585 4.00 -12.48 -15.89
N PHE A 586 4.45 -12.86 -17.09
CA PHE A 586 4.45 -11.97 -18.25
C PHE A 586 3.04 -11.46 -18.60
N GLN A 587 2.06 -12.36 -18.63
CA GLN A 587 0.68 -11.98 -18.90
C GLN A 587 0.11 -11.06 -17.82
N GLY A 588 0.46 -11.33 -16.56
CA GLY A 588 0.09 -10.51 -15.40
C GLY A 588 0.73 -9.11 -15.45
N ALA A 589 2.01 -9.02 -15.77
CA ALA A 589 2.73 -7.76 -15.93
C ALA A 589 2.12 -6.90 -17.05
N LEU A 590 1.76 -7.52 -18.18
CA LEU A 590 1.05 -6.83 -19.27
C LEU A 590 -0.30 -6.27 -18.81
N TYR A 591 -1.09 -7.03 -18.05
CA TYR A 591 -2.33 -6.51 -17.47
C TYR A 591 -2.06 -5.38 -16.48
N SER A 592 -1.00 -5.49 -15.67
CA SER A 592 -0.62 -4.50 -14.66
C SER A 592 0.05 -3.24 -15.20
N LEU A 593 0.31 -3.11 -16.51
CA LEU A 593 0.79 -1.86 -17.12
C LEU A 593 -0.11 -0.64 -16.81
N ARG A 594 -1.42 -0.87 -16.66
CA ARG A 594 -2.38 0.17 -16.23
C ARG A 594 -2.06 0.71 -14.83
N THR A 595 -1.50 -0.12 -13.97
CA THR A 595 -1.10 0.26 -12.61
C THR A 595 0.26 0.95 -12.65
N ALA A 596 1.16 0.50 -13.54
CA ALA A 596 2.49 1.06 -13.76
C ALA A 596 2.48 2.52 -14.26
N ILE A 597 1.48 2.92 -15.04
CA ILE A 597 1.42 4.27 -15.61
C ILE A 597 0.95 5.33 -14.60
N LEU A 598 0.13 4.96 -13.61
CA LEU A 598 -0.44 5.90 -12.64
C LEU A 598 0.63 6.70 -11.87
N PRO A 599 1.74 6.08 -11.40
CA PRO A 599 2.86 6.80 -10.81
C PRO A 599 3.45 7.92 -11.63
N PHE A 600 3.69 7.67 -12.92
CA PHE A 600 4.18 8.72 -13.80
C PHE A 600 3.16 9.84 -13.93
N VAL A 601 1.88 9.50 -14.05
CA VAL A 601 0.81 10.48 -14.20
C VAL A 601 0.72 11.37 -12.96
N PHE A 602 0.64 10.81 -11.76
CA PHE A 602 0.41 11.64 -10.56
C PHE A 602 1.63 12.47 -10.14
N ILE A 603 2.85 12.12 -10.56
CA ILE A 603 4.02 12.98 -10.39
C ILE A 603 3.84 14.29 -11.17
N PHE A 604 3.31 14.22 -12.39
CA PHE A 604 3.08 15.40 -13.22
C PHE A 604 1.70 16.04 -13.00
N ASN A 605 0.73 15.29 -12.49
CA ASN A 605 -0.63 15.74 -12.19
C ASN A 605 -1.07 15.29 -10.77
N PRO A 606 -0.66 16.04 -9.73
CA PRO A 606 -1.03 15.73 -8.34
C PRO A 606 -2.54 15.75 -8.05
N ALA A 607 -3.37 16.31 -8.94
CA ALA A 607 -4.83 16.27 -8.77
C ALA A 607 -5.37 14.82 -8.76
N LEU A 608 -4.67 13.88 -9.40
CA LEU A 608 -4.99 12.46 -9.33
C LEU A 608 -4.84 11.88 -7.91
N LEU A 609 -4.01 12.51 -7.06
CA LEU A 609 -3.89 12.21 -5.63
C LEU A 609 -4.85 13.07 -4.80
N LEU A 610 -5.83 13.75 -5.39
CA LEU A 610 -6.71 14.66 -4.69
C LEU A 610 -5.99 15.83 -3.99
N ILE A 611 -4.83 16.24 -4.52
CA ILE A 611 -4.07 17.40 -4.05
C ILE A 611 -4.48 18.63 -4.87
N GLY A 612 -4.81 19.74 -4.21
CA GLY A 612 -5.20 20.99 -4.87
C GLY A 612 -6.61 20.95 -5.48
N ILE A 613 -7.55 20.26 -4.82
CA ILE A 613 -8.96 20.21 -5.23
C ILE A 613 -9.75 21.24 -4.42
N ASP A 614 -10.12 22.34 -5.07
CA ASP A 614 -10.80 23.47 -4.41
C ASP A 614 -12.34 23.37 -4.41
N SER A 615 -12.94 22.51 -5.24
CA SER A 615 -14.40 22.43 -5.39
C SER A 615 -14.92 21.05 -5.77
N VAL A 616 -16.17 20.75 -5.42
CA VAL A 616 -16.86 19.50 -5.78
C VAL A 616 -16.97 19.29 -7.30
N PRO A 617 -17.31 20.29 -8.13
CA PRO A 617 -17.30 20.13 -9.58
C PRO A 617 -15.91 19.80 -10.13
N HIS A 618 -14.85 20.42 -9.58
CA HIS A 618 -13.47 20.11 -9.95
C HIS A 618 -13.13 18.65 -9.61
N LEU A 619 -13.50 18.17 -8.42
CA LEU A 619 -13.35 16.77 -8.02
C LEU A 619 -14.03 15.81 -9.02
N ILE A 620 -15.30 16.05 -9.34
CA ILE A 620 -16.06 15.22 -10.28
C ILE A 620 -15.38 15.20 -11.66
N GLY A 621 -14.91 16.36 -12.13
CA GLY A 621 -14.16 16.48 -13.38
C GLY A 621 -12.88 15.64 -13.39
N VAL A 622 -12.05 15.77 -12.35
CA VAL A 622 -10.79 15.02 -12.20
C VAL A 622 -11.05 13.51 -12.17
N VAL A 623 -12.04 13.06 -11.39
CA VAL A 623 -12.42 11.64 -11.31
C VAL A 623 -12.89 11.13 -12.68
N ALA A 624 -13.81 11.83 -13.33
CA ALA A 624 -14.36 11.40 -14.62
C ALA A 624 -13.27 11.33 -15.71
N ILE A 625 -12.43 12.36 -15.83
CA ILE A 625 -11.36 12.42 -16.84
C ILE A 625 -10.32 11.32 -16.59
N SER A 626 -9.91 11.14 -15.34
CA SER A 626 -8.92 10.12 -14.97
C SER A 626 -9.42 8.70 -15.24
N LEU A 627 -10.70 8.44 -14.97
CA LEU A 627 -11.34 7.16 -15.27
C LEU A 627 -11.45 6.93 -16.79
N ILE A 628 -11.82 7.95 -17.57
CA ILE A 628 -11.85 7.83 -19.03
C ILE A 628 -10.43 7.56 -19.56
N ALA A 629 -9.43 8.32 -19.11
CA ALA A 629 -8.05 8.17 -19.54
C ALA A 629 -7.50 6.75 -19.27
N ILE A 630 -7.69 6.21 -18.06
CA ILE A 630 -7.20 4.87 -17.72
C ILE A 630 -7.93 3.75 -18.47
N LEU A 631 -9.21 3.95 -18.81
CA LEU A 631 -9.97 3.01 -19.64
C LEU A 631 -9.51 3.04 -21.09
N LEU A 632 -9.17 4.22 -21.63
CA LEU A 632 -8.57 4.34 -22.96
C LEU A 632 -7.19 3.69 -23.02
N PHE A 633 -6.38 3.86 -21.96
CA PHE A 633 -5.11 3.16 -21.82
C PHE A 633 -5.28 1.64 -21.87
N ALA A 634 -6.24 1.10 -21.11
CA ALA A 634 -6.58 -0.33 -21.16
C ALA A 634 -7.08 -0.77 -22.54
N ALA A 635 -7.93 0.00 -23.20
CA ALA A 635 -8.42 -0.31 -24.54
C ALA A 635 -7.26 -0.39 -25.56
N ALA A 636 -6.36 0.59 -25.51
CA ALA A 636 -5.23 0.67 -26.42
C ALA A 636 -4.21 -0.46 -26.20
N THR A 637 -3.84 -0.72 -24.94
CA THR A 637 -2.92 -1.81 -24.57
C THR A 637 -3.48 -3.19 -24.88
N MET A 638 -4.80 -3.37 -24.75
CA MET A 638 -5.50 -4.61 -25.13
C MET A 638 -5.78 -4.72 -26.63
N ASN A 639 -5.41 -3.71 -27.42
CA ASN A 639 -5.68 -3.58 -28.86
C ASN A 639 -7.17 -3.77 -29.22
N TRP A 640 -8.07 -3.34 -28.34
CA TRP A 640 -9.51 -3.53 -28.46
C TRP A 640 -10.27 -2.42 -27.74
N PHE A 641 -11.16 -1.74 -28.44
CA PHE A 641 -12.02 -0.71 -27.84
C PHE A 641 -13.50 -1.07 -28.04
N ILE A 642 -14.04 -0.82 -29.23
CA ILE A 642 -15.36 -1.32 -29.66
C ILE A 642 -15.18 -2.59 -30.49
N THR A 643 -14.22 -2.54 -31.41
CA THR A 643 -13.76 -3.68 -32.21
C THR A 643 -12.24 -3.81 -32.07
N LYS A 644 -11.65 -4.81 -32.74
CA LYS A 644 -10.19 -4.94 -32.85
C LYS A 644 -9.62 -3.64 -33.42
N SER A 645 -8.73 -3.00 -32.66
CA SER A 645 -8.14 -1.72 -33.05
C SER A 645 -7.04 -1.93 -34.08
N ARG A 646 -6.88 -0.97 -34.99
CA ARG A 646 -5.67 -0.87 -35.82
C ARG A 646 -4.56 -0.23 -34.98
N LEU A 647 -3.29 -0.48 -35.30
CA LEU A 647 -2.16 0.05 -34.51
C LEU A 647 -2.19 1.58 -34.40
N TRP A 648 -2.56 2.29 -35.47
CA TRP A 648 -2.69 3.74 -35.46
C TRP A 648 -3.89 4.23 -34.62
N GLU A 649 -4.97 3.44 -34.52
CA GLU A 649 -6.10 3.77 -33.64
C GLU A 649 -5.68 3.64 -32.19
N SER A 650 -4.95 2.57 -31.85
CA SER A 650 -4.36 2.40 -30.52
C SER A 650 -3.37 3.53 -30.20
N ALA A 651 -2.58 3.99 -31.17
CA ALA A 651 -1.70 5.15 -30.99
C ALA A 651 -2.47 6.46 -30.71
N ILE A 652 -3.58 6.71 -31.41
CA ILE A 652 -4.46 7.87 -31.14
C ILE A 652 -5.13 7.74 -29.77
N LEU A 653 -5.57 6.54 -29.38
CA LEU A 653 -6.14 6.30 -28.05
C LEU A 653 -5.11 6.54 -26.94
N LEU A 654 -3.84 6.15 -27.15
CA LEU A 654 -2.74 6.46 -26.22
C LEU A 654 -2.44 7.96 -26.17
N LEU A 655 -2.43 8.64 -27.32
CA LEU A 655 -2.26 10.09 -27.37
C LEU A 655 -3.41 10.82 -26.66
N ALA A 656 -4.64 10.39 -26.86
CA ALA A 656 -5.80 10.93 -26.16
C ALA A 656 -5.71 10.67 -24.66
N CYS A 657 -5.30 9.45 -24.25
CA CYS A 657 -5.03 9.13 -22.85
C CYS A 657 -3.97 10.08 -22.25
N PHE A 658 -2.84 10.30 -22.93
CA PHE A 658 -1.81 11.23 -22.48
C PHE A 658 -2.35 12.66 -22.33
N THR A 659 -3.10 13.14 -23.32
CA THR A 659 -3.72 14.48 -23.30
C THR A 659 -4.72 14.64 -22.15
N LEU A 660 -5.48 13.60 -21.81
CA LEU A 660 -6.41 13.63 -20.69
C LEU A 660 -5.72 13.59 -19.33
N PHE A 661 -4.62 12.84 -19.20
CA PHE A 661 -3.86 12.77 -17.95
C PHE A 661 -2.97 13.99 -17.70
N ARG A 662 -2.40 14.56 -18.76
CA ARG A 662 -1.49 15.70 -18.69
C ARG A 662 -1.86 16.78 -19.71
N PRO A 663 -3.06 17.39 -19.60
CA PRO A 663 -3.48 18.46 -20.51
C PRO A 663 -2.55 19.68 -20.43
N ASP A 664 -1.96 19.91 -19.26
CA ASP A 664 -1.00 20.98 -19.01
C ASP A 664 0.20 20.96 -19.95
N TRP A 665 0.68 19.77 -20.33
CA TRP A 665 1.88 19.66 -21.16
C TRP A 665 1.73 20.40 -22.50
N TRP A 666 0.53 20.38 -23.08
CA TRP A 666 0.23 21.11 -24.32
C TRP A 666 0.18 22.62 -24.11
N LEU A 667 -0.34 23.06 -22.97
CA LEU A 667 -0.39 24.49 -22.64
C LEU A 667 1.00 25.02 -22.31
N ASP A 668 1.82 24.23 -21.61
CA ASP A 668 3.18 24.58 -21.19
C ASP A 668 4.12 24.86 -22.38
N GLN A 669 3.79 24.38 -23.59
CA GLN A 669 4.54 24.71 -24.82
C GLN A 669 4.33 26.15 -25.29
N PHE A 670 3.20 26.77 -24.90
CA PHE A 670 2.80 28.09 -25.38
C PHE A 670 2.67 29.12 -24.26
N TYR A 671 2.41 28.69 -23.03
CA TYR A 671 2.18 29.54 -21.87
C TYR A 671 3.01 29.06 -20.67
N PRO A 672 3.72 29.96 -19.97
CA PRO A 672 4.46 29.57 -18.77
C PRO A 672 3.51 29.07 -17.69
N LYS A 673 3.88 27.99 -16.98
CA LYS A 673 3.07 27.40 -15.89
C LYS A 673 3.06 28.27 -14.63
N TYR A 674 4.20 28.87 -14.30
CA TYR A 674 4.39 29.67 -13.10
C TYR A 674 4.94 31.05 -13.44
N ARG A 675 4.57 32.03 -12.63
CA ARG A 675 5.21 33.34 -12.54
C ARG A 675 6.13 33.32 -11.33
N GLU A 676 7.40 33.66 -11.54
CA GLU A 676 8.36 33.79 -10.44
C GLU A 676 8.18 35.14 -9.73
N LEU A 677 7.82 35.11 -8.46
CA LEU A 677 7.75 36.28 -7.58
C LEU A 677 9.04 36.40 -6.76
N PRO A 678 9.52 37.63 -6.46
CA PRO A 678 10.72 37.80 -5.65
C PRO A 678 10.55 37.26 -4.23
N ALA A 679 11.63 36.75 -3.63
CA ALA A 679 11.64 36.14 -2.29
C ALA A 679 10.99 36.99 -1.18
N ARG A 680 11.09 38.34 -1.27
CA ARG A 680 10.46 39.27 -0.31
C ARG A 680 8.93 39.12 -0.21
N GLU A 681 8.29 38.60 -1.25
CA GLU A 681 6.83 38.40 -1.28
C GLU A 681 6.40 37.09 -0.60
N LEU A 682 7.34 36.24 -0.17
CA LEU A 682 7.07 34.98 0.50
C LEU A 682 6.08 35.10 1.65
N LEU A 683 6.35 36.00 2.60
CA LEU A 683 5.50 36.11 3.79
C LEU A 683 4.10 36.62 3.44
N ALA A 684 3.99 37.54 2.47
CA ALA A 684 2.70 38.05 2.00
C ALA A 684 1.90 36.97 1.25
N GLN A 685 2.56 36.13 0.47
CA GLN A 685 1.93 35.00 -0.22
C GLN A 685 1.48 33.94 0.78
N VAL A 686 2.30 33.59 1.77
CA VAL A 686 1.92 32.68 2.86
C VAL A 686 0.74 33.23 3.67
N GLU A 687 0.62 34.54 3.82
CA GLU A 687 -0.53 35.17 4.51
C GLU A 687 -1.83 35.03 3.71
N ARG A 688 -1.77 35.29 2.40
CA ARG A 688 -2.93 35.26 1.49
C ARG A 688 -3.37 33.85 1.12
N ALA A 689 -2.46 32.88 1.23
CA ALA A 689 -2.70 31.51 0.84
C ALA A 689 -3.83 30.88 1.70
N PRO A 690 -4.87 30.28 1.08
CA PRO A 690 -5.91 29.55 1.80
C PRO A 690 -5.37 28.42 2.69
N SER A 691 -6.20 27.91 3.58
CA SER A 691 -5.88 26.70 4.37
C SER A 691 -5.56 25.52 3.44
N ASP A 692 -4.61 24.67 3.83
CA ASP A 692 -4.26 23.43 3.13
C ASP A 692 -3.73 23.61 1.70
N THR A 693 -3.28 24.82 1.36
CA THR A 693 -2.60 25.11 0.10
C THR A 693 -1.10 24.85 0.21
N ARG A 694 -0.45 24.60 -0.92
CA ARG A 694 0.99 24.36 -0.96
C ARG A 694 1.68 25.54 -1.62
N ILE A 695 2.73 26.03 -1.00
CA ILE A 695 3.58 27.07 -1.58
C ILE A 695 4.79 26.42 -2.25
N THR A 696 5.10 26.85 -3.46
CA THR A 696 6.26 26.34 -4.19
C THR A 696 7.38 27.37 -4.16
N LEU A 697 8.54 26.94 -3.68
CA LEU A 697 9.70 27.78 -3.42
C LEU A 697 10.85 27.31 -4.31
N VAL A 698 11.55 28.26 -4.91
CA VAL A 698 12.85 28.03 -5.51
C VAL A 698 13.91 28.45 -4.50
N VAL A 699 14.72 27.49 -4.07
CA VAL A 699 15.79 27.71 -3.10
C VAL A 699 17.13 27.42 -3.73
N GLU A 700 18.17 28.09 -3.26
CA GLU A 700 19.54 27.92 -3.72
C GLU A 700 20.48 27.90 -2.51
N GLY A 701 21.43 26.98 -2.52
CA GLY A 701 22.38 26.83 -1.44
C GLY A 701 23.52 25.91 -1.82
N LEU A 702 24.52 25.80 -0.94
CA LEU A 702 25.65 24.89 -1.14
C LEU A 702 25.26 23.49 -0.67
N ASN A 703 25.55 22.47 -1.46
CA ASN A 703 25.49 21.08 -1.04
C ASN A 703 26.71 20.72 -0.16
N ILE A 704 26.77 19.46 0.29
CA ILE A 704 27.84 18.96 1.18
C ILE A 704 29.24 19.04 0.51
N GLU A 705 29.27 19.08 -0.82
CA GLU A 705 30.48 19.12 -1.65
C GLU A 705 30.93 20.56 -1.96
N GLY A 706 30.14 21.56 -1.55
CA GLY A 706 30.41 22.97 -1.81
C GLY A 706 29.97 23.44 -3.20
N GLU A 707 29.14 22.66 -3.90
CA GLU A 707 28.52 23.04 -5.16
C GLU A 707 27.18 23.74 -4.92
N THR A 708 26.89 24.77 -5.73
CA THR A 708 25.63 25.50 -5.66
C THR A 708 24.52 24.68 -6.30
N VAL A 709 23.54 24.26 -5.50
CA VAL A 709 22.35 23.53 -5.95
C VAL A 709 21.12 24.42 -5.90
N ARG A 710 20.36 24.45 -7.01
CA ARG A 710 19.06 25.11 -7.11
C ARG A 710 17.96 24.06 -7.06
N LYS A 711 17.02 24.20 -6.12
CA LYS A 711 15.93 23.24 -5.89
C LYS A 711 14.57 23.92 -5.93
N THR A 712 13.59 23.30 -6.58
CA THR A 712 12.19 23.71 -6.54
C THR A 712 11.39 22.76 -5.65
N VAL A 713 10.90 23.26 -4.52
CA VAL A 713 10.23 22.45 -3.49
C VAL A 713 8.82 22.94 -3.19
N SER A 714 7.89 22.01 -2.91
CA SER A 714 6.50 22.33 -2.57
C SER A 714 6.23 22.05 -1.08
N VAL A 715 5.99 23.10 -0.31
CA VAL A 715 5.77 23.03 1.14
C VAL A 715 4.28 23.19 1.45
N PRO A 716 3.64 22.27 2.20
CA PRO A 716 2.26 22.42 2.62
C PRO A 716 2.12 23.53 3.67
N LEU A 717 1.11 24.37 3.51
CA LEU A 717 0.73 25.38 4.50
C LEU A 717 -0.43 24.84 5.33
N GLY A 718 -0.23 24.74 6.64
CA GLY A 718 -1.30 24.40 7.57
C GLY A 718 -2.33 25.52 7.73
N ASP A 719 -3.10 25.46 8.81
CA ASP A 719 -4.18 26.41 9.10
C ASP A 719 -3.74 27.89 9.05
N PRO A 720 -4.66 28.81 8.71
CA PRO A 720 -4.36 30.24 8.64
C PRO A 720 -3.94 30.74 10.03
N LYS A 721 -2.64 31.03 10.16
CA LYS A 721 -1.98 31.61 11.33
C LYS A 721 -1.01 32.68 10.83
N GLU A 722 -0.31 33.35 11.74
CA GLU A 722 0.78 34.26 11.39
C GLU A 722 1.76 33.58 10.40
N PRO A 723 2.18 34.22 9.30
CA PRO A 723 2.92 33.57 8.21
C PRO A 723 4.18 32.81 8.66
N ARG A 724 4.92 33.36 9.62
CA ARG A 724 6.11 32.71 10.19
C ARG A 724 5.76 31.46 11.01
N LEU A 725 4.63 31.48 11.73
CA LEU A 725 4.14 30.31 12.46
C LEU A 725 3.65 29.22 11.50
N ARG A 726 3.04 29.60 10.36
CA ARG A 726 2.64 28.65 9.30
C ARG A 726 3.86 27.94 8.70
N LEU A 727 4.91 28.68 8.35
CA LEU A 727 6.15 28.10 7.84
C LEU A 727 6.85 27.24 8.90
N ARG A 728 6.87 27.67 10.17
CA ARG A 728 7.41 26.87 11.28
C ARG A 728 6.65 25.57 11.50
N ALA A 729 5.33 25.53 11.29
CA ALA A 729 4.54 24.31 11.37
C ALA A 729 4.97 23.29 10.29
N ALA A 730 5.39 23.76 9.12
CA ALA A 730 6.03 22.92 8.09
C ALA A 730 7.50 22.59 8.39
N GLY A 731 8.06 23.13 9.47
CA GLY A 731 9.44 22.94 9.91
C GLY A 731 10.42 24.00 9.40
N LEU A 732 9.95 25.07 8.77
CA LEU A 732 10.78 26.12 8.17
C LEU A 732 10.84 27.38 9.03
N GLY A 733 12.05 27.68 9.53
CA GLY A 733 12.41 28.99 10.04
C GLY A 733 13.00 29.84 8.92
N VAL A 734 12.40 30.99 8.65
CA VAL A 734 12.90 31.95 7.66
C VAL A 734 13.18 33.30 8.31
N ALA A 735 14.23 33.98 7.88
CA ALA A 735 14.50 35.36 8.20
C ALA A 735 14.71 36.17 6.92
N GLY A 736 14.12 37.36 6.87
CA GLY A 736 14.34 38.31 5.78
C GLY A 736 15.36 39.36 6.19
N ALA A 737 16.33 39.63 5.33
CA ALA A 737 17.26 40.75 5.44
C ALA A 737 17.28 41.52 4.11
N GLY A 738 16.57 42.64 4.03
CA GLY A 738 16.42 43.41 2.79
C GLY A 738 15.65 42.63 1.70
N ASN A 739 16.28 42.42 0.54
CA ASN A 739 15.69 41.67 -0.58
C ASN A 739 15.93 40.16 -0.51
N LYS A 740 16.71 39.67 0.47
CA LYS A 740 17.04 38.25 0.62
C LYS A 740 16.21 37.62 1.72
N VAL A 741 15.74 36.40 1.49
CA VAL A 741 15.11 35.56 2.49
C VAL A 741 15.94 34.30 2.66
N THR A 742 16.44 34.06 3.86
CA THR A 742 17.32 32.92 4.15
C THR A 742 16.62 31.97 5.10
N ILE A 743 16.81 30.67 4.88
CA ILE A 743 16.33 29.61 5.78
C ILE A 743 17.27 29.57 6.98
N THR A 744 16.78 29.96 8.15
CA THR A 744 17.59 30.05 9.39
C THR A 744 17.62 28.74 10.15
N ASN A 745 16.54 27.96 10.10
CA ASN A 745 16.44 26.68 10.78
C ASN A 745 15.48 25.76 10.03
N VAL A 746 15.80 24.46 10.04
CA VAL A 746 14.92 23.40 9.56
C VAL A 746 14.74 22.40 10.69
N ALA A 747 13.50 22.25 11.18
CA ALA A 747 13.22 21.38 12.32
C ALA A 747 13.52 19.90 11.99
N PHE A 748 14.13 19.17 12.92
CA PHE A 748 14.43 17.76 12.76
C PHE A 748 13.15 16.93 12.56
N GLY A 749 13.18 15.95 11.66
CA GLY A 749 12.03 15.09 11.33
C GLY A 749 10.86 15.80 10.63
N SER A 750 10.95 17.11 10.38
CA SER A 750 9.88 17.90 9.76
C SER A 750 9.69 17.61 8.27
N TYR A 751 8.54 18.01 7.73
CA TYR A 751 8.24 17.90 6.30
C TYR A 751 9.30 18.62 5.45
N ALA A 752 9.73 19.81 5.86
CA ALA A 752 10.78 20.56 5.18
C ALA A 752 12.12 19.81 5.15
N LYS A 753 12.54 19.18 6.25
CA LYS A 753 13.79 18.39 6.25
C LYS A 753 13.70 17.20 5.30
N ARG A 754 12.53 16.54 5.24
CA ARG A 754 12.27 15.40 4.34
C ARG A 754 12.26 15.78 2.86
N LEU A 755 11.99 17.05 2.53
CA LEU A 755 12.14 17.61 1.18
C LEU A 755 13.60 17.93 0.80
N GLY A 756 14.57 17.69 1.70
CA GLY A 756 15.98 18.01 1.44
C GLY A 756 16.32 19.50 1.59
N LEU A 757 15.52 20.26 2.36
CA LEU A 757 15.82 21.64 2.72
C LEU A 757 16.80 21.69 3.90
N GLU A 758 17.74 22.64 3.83
CA GLU A 758 18.77 22.82 4.85
C GLU A 758 18.83 24.26 5.36
N ALA A 759 19.34 24.43 6.58
CA ALA A 759 19.63 25.75 7.12
C ALA A 759 20.80 26.36 6.33
N GLY A 760 20.68 27.65 6.00
CA GLY A 760 21.65 28.36 5.17
C GLY A 760 21.25 28.52 3.70
N TYR A 761 20.24 27.79 3.21
CA TYR A 761 19.72 27.99 1.86
C TYR A 761 19.01 29.35 1.73
N GLU A 762 19.20 30.02 0.60
CA GLU A 762 18.50 31.24 0.23
C GLU A 762 17.24 30.91 -0.57
N VAL A 763 16.11 31.52 -0.23
CA VAL A 763 14.92 31.50 -1.08
C VAL A 763 15.13 32.52 -2.19
N VAL A 764 15.16 32.06 -3.44
CA VAL A 764 15.38 32.89 -4.63
C VAL A 764 14.06 33.47 -5.12
N SER A 765 13.05 32.62 -5.30
CA SER A 765 11.74 33.02 -5.79
C SER A 765 10.61 32.15 -5.22
N VAL A 766 9.40 32.71 -5.28
CA VAL A 766 8.14 32.04 -4.93
C VAL A 766 7.36 31.85 -6.22
N LEU A 767 6.96 30.61 -6.52
CA LEU A 767 6.25 30.31 -7.76
C LEU A 767 4.74 30.48 -7.54
N GLU A 768 4.15 31.42 -8.28
CA GLU A 768 2.70 31.62 -8.34
C GLU A 768 2.14 31.03 -9.64
N PRO A 769 0.99 30.33 -9.64
CA PRO A 769 0.36 29.86 -10.87
C PRO A 769 0.09 31.01 -11.84
N ALA A 770 0.58 30.92 -13.08
CA ALA A 770 0.39 31.97 -14.08
C ALA A 770 -1.04 31.94 -14.67
N GLN A 771 -1.52 33.10 -15.14
CA GLN A 771 -2.77 33.18 -15.89
C GLN A 771 -2.60 32.52 -17.27
N ARG A 772 -3.36 31.45 -17.53
CA ARG A 772 -3.30 30.68 -18.79
C ARG A 772 -4.68 30.18 -19.22
N PRO A 773 -4.85 29.81 -20.51
CA PRO A 773 -6.11 29.24 -20.99
C PRO A 773 -6.53 27.98 -20.22
N SER A 774 -7.83 27.72 -20.18
CA SER A 774 -8.36 26.55 -19.47
C SER A 774 -7.88 25.23 -20.07
N GLN A 775 -7.57 24.27 -19.20
CA GLN A 775 -7.21 22.88 -19.56
C GLN A 775 -8.33 22.15 -20.32
N ILE A 776 -9.55 22.67 -20.33
CA ILE A 776 -10.71 22.08 -21.03
C ILE A 776 -10.45 21.96 -22.55
N TRP A 777 -9.65 22.85 -23.15
CA TRP A 777 -9.35 22.82 -24.59
C TRP A 777 -8.62 21.54 -25.02
N PRO A 778 -7.43 21.20 -24.47
CA PRO A 778 -6.76 19.95 -24.80
C PRO A 778 -7.59 18.72 -24.42
N ILE A 779 -8.29 18.75 -23.28
CA ILE A 779 -9.21 17.67 -22.87
C ILE A 779 -10.28 17.43 -23.94
N GLY A 780 -10.95 18.50 -24.39
CA GLY A 780 -11.99 18.45 -25.42
C GLY A 780 -11.45 17.89 -26.74
N GLY A 781 -10.26 18.33 -27.17
CA GLY A 781 -9.60 17.79 -28.35
C GLY A 781 -9.32 16.28 -28.26
N GLY A 782 -8.85 15.82 -27.09
CA GLY A 782 -8.64 14.39 -26.81
C GLY A 782 -9.93 13.58 -26.88
N LEU A 783 -11.03 14.08 -26.26
CA LEU A 783 -12.32 13.40 -26.28
C LEU A 783 -12.95 13.34 -27.69
N ILE A 784 -12.78 14.40 -28.50
CA ILE A 784 -13.23 14.41 -29.90
C ILE A 784 -12.47 13.34 -30.70
N ALA A 785 -11.15 13.25 -30.53
CA ALA A 785 -10.35 12.21 -31.21
C ALA A 785 -10.83 10.80 -30.85
N VAL A 786 -11.11 10.54 -29.57
CA VAL A 786 -11.69 9.27 -29.11
C VAL A 786 -13.05 9.01 -29.74
N GLY A 787 -13.92 10.02 -29.81
CA GLY A 787 -15.22 9.93 -30.46
C GLY A 787 -15.14 9.58 -31.94
N LEU A 788 -14.18 10.16 -32.68
CA LEU A 788 -13.92 9.83 -34.07
C LEU A 788 -13.48 8.36 -34.25
N ILE A 789 -12.58 7.88 -33.39
CA ILE A 789 -12.14 6.47 -33.40
C ILE A 789 -13.31 5.54 -33.07
N ALA A 790 -14.14 5.90 -32.09
CA ALA A 790 -15.34 5.16 -31.75
C ALA A 790 -16.29 5.02 -32.95
N LEU A 791 -16.55 6.11 -33.66
CA LEU A 791 -17.39 6.12 -34.86
C LEU A 791 -16.81 5.23 -35.98
N LEU A 792 -15.50 5.31 -36.22
CA LEU A 792 -14.83 4.47 -37.21
C LEU A 792 -14.90 2.99 -36.85
N GLN A 793 -14.73 2.64 -35.57
CA GLN A 793 -14.83 1.26 -35.11
C GLN A 793 -16.26 0.72 -35.11
N TRP A 794 -17.26 1.55 -34.81
CA TRP A 794 -18.67 1.15 -34.90
C TRP A 794 -19.08 0.78 -36.32
N ARG A 795 -18.62 1.54 -37.32
CA ARG A 795 -18.87 1.22 -38.74
C ARG A 795 -18.30 -0.13 -39.18
N ARG A 796 -17.28 -0.63 -38.49
CA ARG A 796 -16.65 -1.93 -38.77
C ARG A 796 -17.14 -3.06 -37.88
N ARG A 797 -18.06 -2.78 -36.95
CA ARG A 797 -18.55 -3.79 -36.02
C ARG A 797 -19.37 -4.82 -36.81
N PRO A 798 -19.06 -6.12 -36.70
CA PRO A 798 -19.92 -7.15 -37.27
C PRO A 798 -21.29 -7.09 -36.61
N ALA A 799 -22.36 -7.33 -37.38
CA ALA A 799 -23.72 -7.39 -36.85
C ALA A 799 -23.77 -8.40 -35.68
N PRO A 800 -24.52 -8.12 -34.60
CA PRO A 800 -24.67 -9.08 -33.52
C PRO A 800 -25.31 -10.36 -34.08
N ALA A 801 -24.61 -11.48 -33.91
CA ALA A 801 -25.09 -12.82 -34.25
C ALA A 801 -26.17 -13.29 -33.28
#